data_AF-A0A0F9LQ86-F1
#
_entry.id   AF-A0A0F9LQ86-F1
#
_cell.length_a   1.000
_cell.length_b   1.000
_cell.length_c   1.000
_cell.angle_alpha   90.00
_cell.angle_beta   90.00
_cell.angle_gamma   90.00
#
_symmetry.space_group_name_H-M   'P 1'
#
loop_
_entity.id
_entity.type
_entity.pdbx_description
1 polymer ?
#
loop_
_entity_poly.entity_id
_entity_poly.type
_entity_poly.pdbx_seq_one_letter_code
_entity_poly.pdbx_strand_id
1 'polypeptide(L)'
;MDEISEQSNYNKEIEELFNEDVDIIPEEMQTSVINEMKTPNINIPIFREKVLEYIKKITNSIECTIEQKKIILLKSEKILNKHISRARRSEITISKHANPLTHATVIIYATSKSNKKMPNITIEKMSELMGISKSVISATYKKWYENFTHRLNYSFKDAKLGRSRKILSLYFFELFNNAKIDLQRLIKHLEKIDISKITLCLSEIFVDAEKRLTQKENHLVEQLMEREIKKYKDMGENYSDTFIKYFNDLANIIKLLVISNKSHKIIGANFSVTDFVRFFMSKGINIFLTEGSLFNVIRDIFSFFRDTKYSDLFPAQIKSKKKLIREVRTDNELVTVVGSRIKLYILKHIYNGRYLDDNRGIAICPDCKNEGLTLNISSPRIRAKEFHHEDSKLEGYSADDLFELFVSDRGNPYFLVDLIKKIEDESVVLKCGCHHRIIEAIHFTNFKKIISWENIPFPYKDIFDLPAEIIHILIRVCVNSLPSPLLKPLAKGKPRVREFDLEERRKFVKAFVIYFLKKRYIIDSIYGGVCATCGEFNTKDHLPSFEFNHLYEILKLTPEEKEGYIRIRKKANKIIQDFSCSEAVIELEAQIGGYVCRNCHRVIHKKISKVNEIFDDPNIIRKILADKENTIRIYKQSLIRNTVLIKDPLKVEIRKHKALMNYLITLFEISEKTQDGVTRVELANEMGRATFNNISDIGRFFGRRKYILEKYVRIVAGKTQTSPIRYYMTDEGRRIVRLIYYFRDYYRNRTNIL
;
A
#
# COMPACT_ATOMS: atom_id res chain seq x y z
N MET A 1 -21.40 -2.27 -68.30
CA MET A 1 -20.27 -1.89 -69.19
C MET A 1 -20.42 -0.47 -69.72
N ASP A 2 -21.58 0.19 -69.57
CA ASP A 2 -21.79 1.57 -70.03
C ASP A 2 -21.35 2.68 -69.04
N GLU A 3 -21.13 2.38 -67.75
CA GLU A 3 -20.61 3.38 -66.77
C GLU A 3 -19.10 3.65 -66.87
N ILE A 4 -18.32 2.76 -67.49
CA ILE A 4 -16.87 2.98 -67.70
C ILE A 4 -16.63 3.90 -68.91
N SER A 5 -17.57 3.98 -69.85
CA SER A 5 -17.45 4.81 -71.05
C SER A 5 -17.69 6.31 -70.76
N GLU A 6 -18.64 6.64 -69.87
CA GLU A 6 -18.89 8.03 -69.47
C GLU A 6 -17.75 8.61 -68.61
N GLN A 7 -17.14 7.79 -67.75
CA GLN A 7 -16.02 8.23 -66.89
C GLN A 7 -14.70 8.39 -67.67
N SER A 8 -14.55 7.68 -68.78
CA SER A 8 -13.43 7.82 -69.72
C SER A 8 -13.52 9.11 -70.55
N ASN A 9 -14.73 9.49 -71.02
CA ASN A 9 -14.92 10.73 -71.77
C ASN A 9 -14.77 11.97 -70.88
N TYR A 10 -15.21 11.92 -69.63
CA TYR A 10 -15.08 13.04 -68.69
C TYR A 10 -13.63 13.30 -68.26
N ASN A 11 -12.78 12.26 -68.21
CA ASN A 11 -11.36 12.42 -67.91
C ASN A 11 -10.56 13.02 -69.09
N LYS A 12 -11.01 12.79 -70.33
CA LYS A 12 -10.39 13.37 -71.54
C LYS A 12 -10.68 14.87 -71.68
N GLU A 13 -11.90 15.32 -71.40
CA GLU A 13 -12.23 16.76 -71.38
C GLU A 13 -11.48 17.53 -70.28
N ILE A 14 -11.03 16.86 -69.21
CA ILE A 14 -10.26 17.47 -68.12
C ILE A 14 -8.78 17.60 -68.48
N GLU A 15 -8.19 16.67 -69.24
CA GLU A 15 -6.80 16.78 -69.71
C GLU A 15 -6.62 17.89 -70.76
N GLU A 16 -7.62 18.14 -71.63
CA GLU A 16 -7.57 19.24 -72.61
C GLU A 16 -7.67 20.64 -71.96
N LEU A 17 -8.23 20.76 -70.76
CA LEU A 17 -8.36 22.03 -70.01
C LEU A 17 -7.07 22.49 -69.31
N PHE A 18 -5.99 21.70 -69.29
CA PHE A 18 -4.72 22.04 -68.63
C PHE A 18 -3.67 22.67 -69.55
N ASN A 19 -3.97 22.88 -70.85
CA ASN A 19 -2.98 23.33 -71.84
C ASN A 19 -3.14 24.78 -72.34
N GLU A 20 -3.88 25.64 -71.64
CA GLU A 20 -3.89 27.07 -71.96
C GLU A 20 -3.18 27.88 -70.87
N ASP A 21 -1.90 28.16 -71.11
CA ASP A 21 -1.16 29.23 -70.46
C ASP A 21 -1.69 30.57 -71.00
N VAL A 22 -2.37 31.34 -70.15
CA VAL A 22 -2.73 32.73 -70.44
C VAL A 22 -2.17 33.63 -69.35
N ASP A 23 -1.19 34.42 -69.74
CA ASP A 23 -0.57 35.47 -68.94
C ASP A 23 -1.54 36.64 -68.64
N ILE A 24 -1.29 37.26 -67.49
CA ILE A 24 -2.12 38.28 -66.83
C ILE A 24 -1.80 39.68 -67.37
N ILE A 25 -2.83 40.45 -67.75
CA ILE A 25 -2.88 41.92 -67.54
C ILE A 25 -4.31 42.32 -67.12
N PRO A 26 -4.50 43.15 -66.07
CA PRO A 26 -5.82 43.57 -65.61
C PRO A 26 -6.14 45.01 -66.03
N GLU A 27 -7.08 45.20 -66.95
CA GLU A 27 -7.91 46.41 -67.05
C GLU A 27 -8.93 46.22 -68.18
N GLU A 28 -10.20 46.01 -67.83
CA GLU A 28 -11.30 46.83 -68.36
C GLU A 28 -12.62 46.43 -67.71
N MET A 29 -13.15 47.41 -67.01
CA MET A 29 -14.45 47.48 -66.40
C MET A 29 -15.45 47.91 -67.48
N GLN A 30 -16.71 47.48 -67.34
CA GLN A 30 -17.90 48.06 -67.97
C GLN A 30 -18.10 47.78 -69.47
N THR A 31 -18.96 46.80 -69.78
CA THR A 31 -20.32 47.05 -70.31
C THR A 31 -20.95 45.73 -70.79
N SER A 32 -21.99 45.27 -70.09
CA SER A 32 -23.12 44.49 -70.65
C SER A 32 -23.99 43.93 -69.52
N VAL A 33 -24.62 44.82 -68.75
CA VAL A 33 -25.78 44.45 -67.92
C VAL A 33 -26.86 45.50 -68.12
N ILE A 34 -27.51 45.44 -69.28
CA ILE A 34 -28.81 46.08 -69.50
C ILE A 34 -29.68 45.02 -70.15
N ASN A 35 -30.28 44.16 -69.31
CA ASN A 35 -31.61 43.55 -69.49
C ASN A 35 -31.83 42.44 -68.45
N GLU A 36 -31.94 42.79 -67.16
CA GLU A 36 -32.48 41.90 -66.13
C GLU A 36 -32.99 42.73 -64.92
N MET A 37 -33.78 43.78 -65.19
CA MET A 37 -34.46 44.56 -64.16
C MET A 37 -35.95 44.24 -64.13
N LYS A 38 -36.35 43.12 -63.50
CA LYS A 38 -37.74 42.89 -63.04
C LYS A 38 -37.95 41.76 -62.02
N THR A 39 -36.90 41.12 -61.47
CA THR A 39 -37.03 40.12 -60.40
C THR A 39 -36.17 40.44 -59.18
N PRO A 40 -36.66 40.24 -57.94
CA PRO A 40 -35.88 40.47 -56.72
C PRO A 40 -34.79 39.41 -56.47
N ASN A 41 -34.81 38.30 -57.22
CA ASN A 41 -33.90 37.17 -57.07
C ASN A 41 -32.79 37.17 -58.13
N ILE A 42 -31.59 36.75 -57.73
CA ILE A 42 -30.44 36.55 -58.64
C ILE A 42 -30.74 35.47 -59.69
N ASN A 43 -30.19 35.59 -60.89
CA ASN A 43 -30.20 34.53 -61.88
C ASN A 43 -29.36 33.33 -61.37
N ILE A 44 -30.05 32.31 -60.86
CA ILE A 44 -29.45 31.16 -60.16
C ILE A 44 -28.44 30.38 -61.04
N PRO A 45 -28.75 30.05 -62.31
CA PRO A 45 -27.77 29.47 -63.24
C PRO A 45 -26.47 30.27 -63.36
N ILE A 46 -26.58 31.57 -63.65
CA ILE A 46 -25.41 32.46 -63.82
C ILE A 46 -24.60 32.56 -62.52
N PHE A 47 -25.28 32.67 -61.38
CA PHE A 47 -24.61 32.69 -60.08
C PHE A 47 -23.85 31.39 -59.81
N ARG A 48 -24.45 30.22 -60.10
CA ARG A 48 -23.81 28.91 -59.91
C ARG A 48 -22.54 28.80 -60.75
N GLU A 49 -22.59 29.18 -62.02
CA GLU A 49 -21.44 29.14 -62.93
C GLU A 49 -20.30 30.01 -62.43
N LYS A 50 -20.58 31.27 -62.07
CA LYS A 50 -19.57 32.19 -61.53
C LYS A 50 -18.96 31.67 -60.22
N VAL A 51 -19.75 31.08 -59.33
CA VAL A 51 -19.22 30.48 -58.09
C VAL A 51 -18.32 29.28 -58.39
N LEU A 52 -18.67 28.42 -59.35
CA LEU A 52 -17.81 27.29 -59.76
C LEU A 52 -16.50 27.75 -60.39
N GLU A 53 -16.56 28.77 -61.24
CA GLU A 53 -15.37 29.37 -61.85
C GLU A 53 -14.41 29.89 -60.77
N TYR A 54 -14.92 30.65 -59.81
CA TYR A 54 -14.12 31.10 -58.68
C TYR A 54 -13.64 29.94 -57.80
N ILE A 55 -14.43 28.89 -57.57
CA ILE A 55 -13.96 27.70 -56.84
C ILE A 55 -12.73 27.11 -57.53
N LYS A 56 -12.74 26.98 -58.87
CA LYS A 56 -11.58 26.48 -59.63
C LYS A 56 -10.36 27.39 -59.48
N LYS A 57 -10.53 28.70 -59.71
CA LYS A 57 -9.44 29.70 -59.61
C LYS A 57 -8.80 29.70 -58.21
N ILE A 58 -9.61 29.73 -57.16
CA ILE A 58 -9.14 29.74 -55.77
C ILE A 58 -8.46 28.41 -55.41
N THR A 59 -9.00 27.28 -55.86
CA THR A 59 -8.39 25.97 -55.56
C THR A 59 -6.99 25.86 -56.17
N ASN A 60 -6.77 26.44 -57.36
CA ASN A 60 -5.47 26.44 -58.00
C ASN A 60 -4.44 27.31 -57.27
N SER A 61 -4.88 28.43 -56.67
CA SER A 61 -4.01 29.34 -55.89
C SER A 61 -3.72 28.87 -54.46
N ILE A 62 -4.42 27.83 -53.96
CA ILE A 62 -4.13 27.24 -52.65
C ILE A 62 -2.97 26.25 -52.76
N GLU A 63 -1.96 26.45 -51.93
CA GLU A 63 -0.85 25.52 -51.73
C GLU A 63 -1.34 24.19 -51.10
N CYS A 64 -1.58 23.19 -51.94
CA CYS A 64 -2.01 21.85 -51.54
C CYS A 64 -1.69 20.80 -52.64
N THR A 65 -1.69 19.53 -52.25
CA THR A 65 -1.45 18.39 -53.17
C THR A 65 -2.55 18.28 -54.24
N ILE A 66 -2.25 17.63 -55.36
CA ILE A 66 -3.21 17.40 -56.46
C ILE A 66 -4.47 16.68 -55.94
N GLU A 67 -4.30 15.68 -55.07
CA GLU A 67 -5.39 14.94 -54.43
C GLU A 67 -6.25 15.85 -53.55
N GLN A 68 -5.63 16.76 -52.79
CA GLN A 68 -6.37 17.75 -51.98
C GLN A 68 -7.13 18.75 -52.86
N LYS A 69 -6.54 19.20 -53.98
CA LYS A 69 -7.24 20.06 -54.96
C LYS A 69 -8.46 19.37 -55.55
N LYS A 70 -8.33 18.10 -55.97
CA LYS A 70 -9.46 17.28 -56.45
C LYS A 70 -10.58 17.19 -55.40
N ILE A 71 -10.21 16.96 -54.13
CA ILE A 71 -11.16 16.93 -53.01
C ILE A 71 -11.85 18.28 -52.80
N ILE A 72 -11.11 19.40 -52.88
CA ILE A 72 -11.70 20.75 -52.77
C ILE A 72 -12.76 20.93 -53.83
N LEU A 73 -12.42 20.69 -55.10
CA LEU A 73 -13.34 20.90 -56.22
C LEU A 73 -14.62 20.09 -56.06
N LEU A 74 -14.48 18.76 -55.86
CA LEU A 74 -15.62 17.85 -55.73
C LEU A 74 -16.53 18.20 -54.56
N LYS A 75 -15.97 18.45 -53.37
CA LYS A 75 -16.78 18.77 -52.18
C LYS A 75 -17.38 20.17 -52.25
N SER A 76 -16.65 21.13 -52.80
CA SER A 76 -17.12 22.51 -52.94
C SER A 76 -18.28 22.59 -53.93
N GLU A 77 -18.19 21.87 -55.04
CA GLU A 77 -19.30 21.72 -55.98
C GLU A 77 -20.53 21.08 -55.32
N LYS A 78 -20.34 20.01 -54.52
CA LYS A 78 -21.44 19.38 -53.78
C LYS A 78 -22.13 20.34 -52.81
N ILE A 79 -21.35 21.14 -52.07
CA ILE A 79 -21.87 22.16 -51.14
C ILE A 79 -22.62 23.25 -51.92
N LEU A 80 -22.07 23.70 -53.05
CA LEU A 80 -22.71 24.68 -53.92
C LEU A 80 -24.05 24.15 -54.45
N ASN A 81 -24.07 22.95 -55.02
CA ASN A 81 -25.28 22.33 -55.55
C ASN A 81 -26.37 22.20 -54.48
N LYS A 82 -25.98 21.87 -53.23
CA LYS A 82 -26.92 21.85 -52.09
C LYS A 82 -27.44 23.24 -51.74
N HIS A 83 -26.60 24.28 -51.75
CA HIS A 83 -27.01 25.67 -51.55
C HIS A 83 -27.99 26.14 -52.63
N ILE A 84 -27.68 25.86 -53.91
CA ILE A 84 -28.53 26.19 -55.07
C ILE A 84 -29.86 25.45 -55.00
N SER A 85 -29.87 24.17 -54.66
CA SER A 85 -31.11 23.38 -54.51
C SER A 85 -32.03 23.98 -53.43
N ARG A 86 -31.48 24.40 -52.28
CA ARG A 86 -32.25 25.06 -51.22
C ARG A 86 -32.83 26.39 -51.68
N ALA A 87 -32.08 27.16 -52.47
CA ALA A 87 -32.57 28.41 -53.05
C ALA A 87 -33.73 28.16 -54.04
N ARG A 88 -33.62 27.12 -54.88
CA ARG A 88 -34.69 26.71 -55.81
C ARG A 88 -35.96 26.23 -55.08
N ARG A 89 -35.81 25.61 -53.90
CA ARG A 89 -36.93 25.20 -53.03
C ARG A 89 -37.45 26.35 -52.14
N SER A 90 -36.99 27.58 -52.35
CA SER A 90 -37.35 28.76 -51.56
C SER A 90 -37.06 28.64 -50.05
N GLU A 91 -36.20 27.72 -49.64
CA GLU A 91 -35.77 27.58 -48.24
C GLU A 91 -34.81 28.70 -47.82
N ILE A 92 -34.13 29.29 -48.79
CA ILE A 92 -33.17 30.37 -48.61
C ILE A 92 -33.31 31.37 -49.77
N THR A 93 -33.06 32.65 -49.49
CA THR A 93 -33.02 33.69 -50.52
C THR A 93 -31.57 34.09 -50.80
N ILE A 94 -31.11 33.90 -52.04
CA ILE A 94 -29.83 34.44 -52.51
C ILE A 94 -30.09 35.86 -53.05
N SER A 95 -29.52 36.85 -52.36
CA SER A 95 -29.67 38.26 -52.76
C SER A 95 -29.12 38.49 -54.17
N LYS A 96 -29.75 39.39 -54.93
CA LYS A 96 -29.21 39.87 -56.22
C LYS A 96 -27.81 40.48 -56.11
N HIS A 97 -27.42 40.90 -54.90
CA HIS A 97 -26.09 41.45 -54.60
C HIS A 97 -25.14 40.41 -53.97
N ALA A 98 -25.49 39.13 -53.97
CA ALA A 98 -24.62 38.08 -53.46
C ALA A 98 -23.33 38.02 -54.31
N ASN A 99 -22.18 38.21 -53.67
CA ASN A 99 -20.88 38.20 -54.36
C ASN A 99 -20.43 36.73 -54.59
N PRO A 100 -20.32 36.26 -55.85
CA PRO A 100 -19.91 34.89 -56.15
C PRO A 100 -18.53 34.52 -55.58
N LEU A 101 -17.59 35.47 -55.54
CA LEU A 101 -16.24 35.27 -54.98
C LEU A 101 -16.30 34.97 -53.47
N THR A 102 -17.14 35.70 -52.74
CA THR A 102 -17.37 35.47 -51.30
C THR A 102 -17.95 34.09 -51.05
N HIS A 103 -18.94 33.67 -51.84
CA HIS A 103 -19.54 32.35 -51.70
C HIS A 103 -18.54 31.24 -52.06
N ALA A 104 -17.75 31.38 -53.13
CA ALA A 104 -16.69 30.44 -53.50
C ALA A 104 -15.63 30.29 -52.38
N THR A 105 -15.15 31.41 -51.84
CA THR A 105 -14.16 31.47 -50.75
C THR A 105 -14.68 30.75 -49.50
N VAL A 106 -15.94 31.02 -49.12
CA VAL A 106 -16.56 30.43 -47.94
C VAL A 106 -16.87 28.94 -48.13
N ILE A 107 -17.22 28.52 -49.34
CA ILE A 107 -17.42 27.10 -49.66
C ILE A 107 -16.11 26.33 -49.53
N ILE A 108 -15.00 26.85 -50.06
CA ILE A 108 -13.68 26.20 -49.92
C ILE A 108 -13.25 26.15 -48.46
N TYR A 109 -13.48 27.23 -47.69
CA TYR A 109 -13.25 27.23 -46.25
C TYR A 109 -14.10 26.17 -45.52
N ALA A 110 -15.37 25.99 -45.90
CA ALA A 110 -16.22 24.93 -45.35
C ALA A 110 -15.69 23.53 -45.73
N THR A 111 -15.19 23.36 -46.94
CA THR A 111 -14.56 22.11 -47.42
C THR A 111 -13.28 21.78 -46.66
N SER A 112 -12.38 22.75 -46.44
CA SER A 112 -11.14 22.53 -45.69
C SER A 112 -11.41 22.14 -44.23
N LYS A 113 -12.41 22.78 -43.62
CA LYS A 113 -12.80 22.55 -42.22
C LYS A 113 -13.50 21.20 -41.98
N SER A 114 -13.93 20.51 -43.03
CA SER A 114 -14.74 19.29 -42.95
C SER A 114 -14.06 18.03 -43.47
N ASN A 115 -12.75 18.07 -43.70
CA ASN A 115 -12.01 16.92 -44.19
C ASN A 115 -10.63 16.81 -43.52
N LYS A 116 -10.39 15.68 -42.82
CA LYS A 116 -9.15 15.45 -42.03
C LYS A 116 -7.88 15.49 -42.88
N LYS A 117 -7.98 15.21 -44.19
CA LYS A 117 -6.84 15.21 -45.13
C LYS A 117 -6.53 16.58 -45.72
N MET A 118 -7.26 17.63 -45.34
CA MET A 118 -7.07 18.98 -45.87
C MET A 118 -6.11 19.81 -45.02
N PRO A 119 -5.32 20.73 -45.62
CA PRO A 119 -4.60 21.74 -44.84
C PRO A 119 -5.58 22.58 -44.02
N ASN A 120 -5.20 22.95 -42.81
CA ASN A 120 -6.01 23.80 -41.93
C ASN A 120 -5.99 25.24 -42.42
N ILE A 121 -6.86 25.58 -43.37
CA ILE A 121 -6.95 26.93 -43.94
C ILE A 121 -7.79 27.82 -43.00
N THR A 122 -7.17 28.84 -42.41
CA THR A 122 -7.84 29.78 -41.51
C THR A 122 -8.65 30.83 -42.29
N ILE A 123 -9.57 31.51 -41.60
CA ILE A 123 -10.32 32.64 -42.21
C ILE A 123 -9.35 33.77 -42.56
N GLU A 124 -8.32 33.96 -41.75
CA GLU A 124 -7.24 34.91 -41.97
C GLU A 124 -6.54 34.65 -43.30
N LYS A 125 -6.11 33.40 -43.53
CA LYS A 125 -5.44 33.01 -44.78
C LYS A 125 -6.35 33.15 -45.99
N MET A 126 -7.63 32.81 -45.88
CA MET A 126 -8.61 33.04 -46.96
C MET A 126 -8.88 34.52 -47.24
N SER A 127 -8.92 35.33 -46.18
CA SER A 127 -9.13 36.77 -46.27
C SER A 127 -7.99 37.45 -47.02
N GLU A 128 -6.75 37.07 -46.68
CA GLU A 128 -5.53 37.57 -47.33
C GLU A 128 -5.44 37.10 -48.79
N LEU A 129 -5.69 35.81 -49.06
CA LEU A 129 -5.61 35.25 -50.41
C LEU A 129 -6.61 35.89 -51.39
N MET A 130 -7.80 36.26 -50.90
CA MET A 130 -8.91 36.65 -51.76
C MET A 130 -9.28 38.14 -51.67
N GLY A 131 -8.63 38.91 -50.80
CA GLY A 131 -8.96 40.32 -50.58
C GLY A 131 -10.35 40.54 -49.97
N ILE A 132 -10.92 39.54 -49.29
CA ILE A 132 -12.27 39.62 -48.66
C ILE A 132 -12.10 39.79 -47.16
N SER A 133 -12.85 40.70 -46.53
CA SER A 133 -12.73 40.91 -45.08
C SER A 133 -13.11 39.66 -44.27
N LYS A 134 -12.35 39.40 -43.18
CA LYS A 134 -12.56 38.27 -42.25
C LYS A 134 -14.01 38.22 -41.71
N SER A 135 -14.60 39.39 -41.45
CA SER A 135 -15.98 39.52 -40.96
C SER A 135 -17.01 39.04 -41.98
N VAL A 136 -16.81 39.35 -43.27
CA VAL A 136 -17.71 38.93 -44.35
C VAL A 136 -17.63 37.42 -44.57
N ILE A 137 -16.42 36.84 -44.56
CA ILE A 137 -16.23 35.37 -44.66
C ILE A 137 -16.92 34.68 -43.48
N SER A 138 -16.68 35.14 -42.25
CA SER A 138 -17.25 34.55 -41.03
C SER A 138 -18.78 34.65 -40.99
N ALA A 139 -19.34 35.81 -41.33
CA ALA A 139 -20.78 36.02 -41.35
C ALA A 139 -21.47 35.15 -42.41
N THR A 140 -20.90 35.08 -43.61
CA THR A 140 -21.43 34.28 -44.71
C THR A 140 -21.33 32.79 -44.41
N TYR A 141 -20.21 32.34 -43.83
CA TYR A 141 -20.04 30.95 -43.38
C TYR A 141 -21.10 30.55 -42.36
N LYS A 142 -21.26 31.33 -41.28
CA LYS A 142 -22.28 31.07 -40.24
C LYS A 142 -23.69 31.09 -40.80
N LYS A 143 -24.00 32.05 -41.68
CA LYS A 143 -25.34 32.22 -42.23
C LYS A 143 -25.75 31.06 -43.15
N TRP A 144 -24.85 30.60 -44.00
CA TRP A 144 -25.22 29.72 -45.12
C TRP A 144 -24.54 28.36 -45.12
N TYR A 145 -23.29 28.26 -44.67
CA TYR A 145 -22.43 27.11 -44.97
C TYR A 145 -22.02 26.27 -43.76
N GLU A 146 -22.21 26.79 -42.55
CA GLU A 146 -21.90 26.12 -41.28
C GLU A 146 -22.56 24.74 -41.17
N ASN A 147 -23.76 24.58 -41.72
CA ASN A 147 -24.55 23.35 -41.66
C ASN A 147 -24.42 22.44 -42.89
N PHE A 148 -23.63 22.82 -43.90
CA PHE A 148 -23.44 21.99 -45.09
C PHE A 148 -22.31 20.97 -44.95
N THR A 149 -21.51 21.07 -43.89
CA THR A 149 -20.33 20.24 -43.72
C THR A 149 -20.17 19.80 -42.26
N HIS A 150 -19.90 18.52 -42.02
CA HIS A 150 -19.58 18.02 -40.68
C HIS A 150 -18.26 18.66 -40.24
N ARG A 151 -18.23 19.33 -39.08
CA ARG A 151 -16.96 19.82 -38.55
C ARG A 151 -16.13 18.61 -38.12
N LEU A 152 -14.81 18.75 -38.18
CA LEU A 152 -13.93 17.69 -37.67
C LEU A 152 -13.94 17.59 -36.14
N ASN A 153 -14.24 18.69 -35.45
CA ASN A 153 -14.16 18.80 -33.99
C ASN A 153 -15.45 19.41 -33.41
N TYR A 154 -16.00 18.77 -32.38
CA TYR A 154 -17.13 19.30 -31.61
C TYR A 154 -16.69 20.40 -30.65
N SER A 155 -17.41 21.52 -30.60
CA SER A 155 -17.09 22.63 -29.70
C SER A 155 -17.78 22.47 -28.34
N PHE A 156 -17.06 21.90 -27.37
CA PHE A 156 -17.55 21.75 -26.00
C PHE A 156 -17.78 23.10 -25.28
N LYS A 157 -17.05 24.15 -25.67
CA LYS A 157 -17.23 25.51 -25.14
C LYS A 157 -18.60 26.08 -25.51
N ASP A 158 -19.03 25.85 -26.75
CA ASP A 158 -20.32 26.35 -27.25
C ASP A 158 -21.50 25.48 -26.82
N ALA A 159 -21.26 24.20 -26.55
CA ALA A 159 -22.27 23.26 -26.12
C ALA A 159 -22.83 23.54 -24.71
N LYS A 160 -22.07 24.22 -23.84
CA LYS A 160 -22.48 24.63 -22.48
C LYS A 160 -23.15 23.50 -21.67
N LEU A 161 -22.62 22.29 -21.75
CA LEU A 161 -23.21 21.07 -21.15
C LEU A 161 -23.14 20.99 -19.61
N GLY A 162 -22.88 22.09 -18.90
CA GLY A 162 -22.63 22.07 -17.46
C GLY A 162 -23.81 21.56 -16.62
N ARG A 163 -25.04 22.01 -16.95
CA ARG A 163 -26.27 21.57 -16.25
C ARG A 163 -26.63 20.13 -16.61
N SER A 164 -26.83 19.84 -17.90
CA SER A 164 -27.11 18.48 -18.37
C SER A 164 -26.09 17.44 -17.91
N ARG A 165 -24.80 17.79 -17.81
CA ARG A 165 -23.79 16.87 -17.27
C ARG A 165 -24.08 16.46 -15.84
N LYS A 166 -24.55 17.35 -14.96
CA LYS A 166 -24.92 17.00 -13.58
C LYS A 166 -26.11 16.04 -13.54
N ILE A 167 -27.11 16.27 -14.39
CA ILE A 167 -28.30 15.43 -14.51
C ILE A 167 -27.92 14.03 -15.02
N LEU A 168 -27.12 13.95 -16.09
CA LEU A 168 -26.60 12.70 -16.63
C LEU A 168 -25.70 11.96 -15.63
N SER A 169 -24.90 12.72 -14.87
CA SER A 169 -24.08 12.15 -13.79
C SER A 169 -24.96 11.49 -12.73
N LEU A 170 -26.07 12.13 -12.34
CA LEU A 170 -27.04 11.56 -11.39
C LEU A 170 -27.67 10.30 -11.94
N TYR A 171 -28.10 10.32 -13.19
CA TYR A 171 -28.65 9.14 -13.86
C TYR A 171 -27.67 7.96 -13.80
N PHE A 172 -26.41 8.16 -14.18
CA PHE A 172 -25.38 7.12 -14.05
C PHE A 172 -25.13 6.70 -12.60
N PHE A 173 -25.14 7.65 -11.66
CA PHE A 173 -24.95 7.35 -10.25
C PHE A 173 -26.07 6.44 -9.73
N GLU A 174 -27.32 6.71 -10.08
CA GLU A 174 -28.47 5.88 -9.70
C GLU A 174 -28.47 4.50 -10.37
N LEU A 175 -27.88 4.38 -11.57
CA LEU A 175 -27.66 3.09 -12.23
C LEU A 175 -26.56 2.25 -11.55
N PHE A 176 -25.48 2.90 -11.10
CA PHE A 176 -24.29 2.21 -10.59
C PHE A 176 -24.32 2.01 -9.07
N ASN A 177 -24.97 2.91 -8.34
CA ASN A 177 -24.93 2.91 -6.89
C ASN A 177 -25.80 1.78 -6.33
N ASN A 178 -25.15 0.82 -5.69
CA ASN A 178 -25.82 -0.12 -4.80
C ASN A 178 -25.19 -0.05 -3.41
N ALA A 179 -25.73 0.84 -2.58
CA ALA A 179 -25.20 1.15 -1.26
C ALA A 179 -25.10 -0.08 -0.34
N LYS A 180 -25.99 -1.06 -0.51
CA LYS A 180 -26.10 -2.26 0.34
C LYS A 180 -25.03 -3.33 0.06
N ILE A 181 -24.42 -3.34 -1.13
CA ILE A 181 -23.42 -4.34 -1.52
C ILE A 181 -22.06 -3.99 -0.90
N ASP A 182 -21.23 -4.93 -0.43
CA ASP A 182 -19.86 -4.64 0.02
C ASP A 182 -18.95 -4.16 -1.12
N LEU A 183 -17.77 -3.59 -0.82
CA LEU A 183 -16.90 -2.98 -1.85
C LEU A 183 -16.44 -3.99 -2.92
N GLN A 184 -16.06 -5.22 -2.54
CA GLN A 184 -15.57 -6.21 -3.50
C GLN A 184 -16.68 -6.68 -4.43
N ARG A 185 -17.87 -6.98 -3.89
CA ARG A 185 -19.04 -7.33 -4.70
C ARG A 185 -19.52 -6.16 -5.56
N LEU A 186 -19.42 -4.92 -5.08
CA LEU A 186 -19.75 -3.74 -5.85
C LEU A 186 -18.82 -3.59 -7.05
N ILE A 187 -17.51 -3.73 -6.87
CA ILE A 187 -16.53 -3.70 -7.97
C ILE A 187 -16.87 -4.76 -9.02
N LYS A 188 -17.07 -6.02 -8.61
CA LYS A 188 -17.45 -7.11 -9.53
C LYS A 188 -18.79 -6.84 -10.24
N HIS A 189 -19.76 -6.24 -9.56
CA HIS A 189 -21.04 -5.86 -10.17
C HIS A 189 -20.84 -4.77 -11.23
N LEU A 190 -20.08 -3.72 -10.90
CA LEU A 190 -19.80 -2.60 -11.79
C LEU A 190 -18.94 -3.01 -12.99
N GLU A 191 -18.04 -3.98 -12.84
CA GLU A 191 -17.25 -4.56 -13.94
C GLU A 191 -18.12 -5.30 -14.97
N LYS A 192 -19.23 -5.90 -14.54
CA LYS A 192 -20.20 -6.56 -15.44
C LYS A 192 -21.09 -5.58 -16.20
N ILE A 193 -21.12 -4.31 -15.81
CA ILE A 193 -21.93 -3.30 -16.49
C ILE A 193 -21.24 -2.92 -17.80
N ASP A 194 -21.92 -3.25 -18.90
CA ASP A 194 -21.51 -2.86 -20.25
C ASP A 194 -21.88 -1.40 -20.51
N ILE A 195 -20.90 -0.52 -20.37
CA ILE A 195 -21.06 0.92 -20.61
C ILE A 195 -21.44 1.19 -22.07
N SER A 196 -21.02 0.34 -23.01
CA SER A 196 -21.34 0.51 -24.44
C SER A 196 -22.85 0.39 -24.68
N LYS A 197 -23.53 -0.53 -23.98
CA LYS A 197 -25.00 -0.65 -24.04
C LYS A 197 -25.70 0.57 -23.47
N ILE A 198 -25.17 1.14 -22.39
CA ILE A 198 -25.74 2.36 -21.80
C ILE A 198 -25.57 3.53 -22.77
N THR A 199 -24.39 3.67 -23.38
CA THR A 199 -24.09 4.69 -24.39
C THR A 199 -24.96 4.51 -25.65
N LEU A 200 -25.18 3.28 -26.10
CA LEU A 200 -26.10 2.97 -27.20
C LEU A 200 -27.52 3.38 -26.84
N CYS A 201 -27.98 3.04 -25.64
CA CYS A 201 -29.30 3.44 -25.16
C CYS A 201 -29.46 4.97 -25.13
N LEU A 202 -28.44 5.71 -24.69
CA LEU A 202 -28.45 7.18 -24.77
C LEU A 202 -28.42 7.71 -26.20
N SER A 203 -27.73 7.03 -27.12
CA SER A 203 -27.79 7.35 -28.55
C SER A 203 -29.21 7.20 -29.07
N GLU A 204 -29.90 6.11 -28.73
CA GLU A 204 -31.30 5.93 -29.11
C GLU A 204 -32.20 7.00 -28.47
N ILE A 205 -31.98 7.39 -27.21
CA ILE A 205 -32.78 8.43 -26.54
C ILE A 205 -32.63 9.81 -27.22
N PHE A 206 -31.42 10.17 -27.63
CA PHE A 206 -31.15 11.52 -28.14
C PHE A 206 -31.21 11.63 -29.67
N VAL A 207 -30.92 10.55 -30.39
CA VAL A 207 -30.82 10.54 -31.86
C VAL A 207 -32.06 9.92 -32.49
N ASP A 208 -32.60 8.84 -31.91
CA ASP A 208 -33.74 8.11 -32.47
C ASP A 208 -35.08 8.63 -31.91
N ALA A 209 -35.91 9.19 -32.79
CA ALA A 209 -37.17 9.81 -32.40
C ALA A 209 -38.29 8.79 -32.11
N GLU A 210 -38.12 7.52 -32.49
CA GLU A 210 -39.20 6.52 -32.45
C GLU A 210 -39.13 5.57 -31.24
N LYS A 211 -38.07 5.67 -30.41
CA LYS A 211 -37.91 4.79 -29.26
C LYS A 211 -38.95 5.06 -28.16
N ARG A 212 -39.65 4.00 -27.74
CA ARG A 212 -40.44 4.01 -26.49
C ARG A 212 -39.51 4.04 -25.29
N LEU A 213 -39.54 5.15 -24.56
CA LEU A 213 -38.74 5.37 -23.36
C LEU A 213 -39.35 4.67 -22.14
N THR A 214 -38.50 4.08 -21.30
CA THR A 214 -38.88 3.62 -19.96
C THR A 214 -39.19 4.82 -19.05
N GLN A 215 -39.86 4.57 -17.92
CA GLN A 215 -40.18 5.64 -16.95
C GLN A 215 -38.94 6.41 -16.46
N LYS A 216 -37.81 5.71 -16.25
CA LYS A 216 -36.54 6.34 -15.84
C LYS A 216 -35.94 7.21 -16.95
N GLU A 217 -36.05 6.78 -18.20
CA GLU A 217 -35.53 7.52 -19.35
C GLU A 217 -36.41 8.74 -19.66
N ASN A 218 -37.74 8.62 -19.55
CA ASN A 218 -38.65 9.76 -19.61
C ASN A 218 -38.29 10.81 -18.55
N HIS A 219 -38.10 10.37 -17.30
CA HIS A 219 -37.71 11.27 -16.22
C HIS A 219 -36.35 11.94 -16.43
N LEU A 220 -35.40 11.26 -17.11
CA LEU A 220 -34.13 11.87 -17.51
C LEU A 220 -34.34 12.96 -18.56
N VAL A 221 -35.12 12.68 -19.60
CA VAL A 221 -35.39 13.63 -20.69
C VAL A 221 -36.12 14.88 -20.18
N GLU A 222 -37.10 14.72 -19.28
CA GLU A 222 -37.84 15.82 -18.65
C GLU A 222 -36.96 16.81 -17.87
N GLN A 223 -35.82 16.35 -17.33
CA GLN A 223 -34.90 17.21 -16.58
C GLN A 223 -33.98 18.04 -17.48
N LEU A 224 -33.82 17.63 -18.75
CA LEU A 224 -32.95 18.27 -19.73
C LEU A 224 -33.69 19.37 -20.49
N MET A 225 -33.00 20.46 -20.81
CA MET A 225 -33.58 21.49 -21.67
C MET A 225 -33.54 21.05 -23.14
N GLU A 226 -34.51 21.47 -23.94
CA GLU A 226 -34.56 21.18 -25.38
C GLU A 226 -33.25 21.55 -26.11
N ARG A 227 -32.65 22.69 -25.74
CA ARG A 227 -31.34 23.12 -26.27
C ARG A 227 -30.20 22.14 -25.96
N GLU A 228 -30.25 21.43 -24.83
CA GLU A 228 -29.24 20.43 -24.44
C GLU A 228 -29.45 19.12 -25.19
N ILE A 229 -30.72 18.67 -25.30
CA ILE A 229 -31.10 17.52 -26.12
C ILE A 229 -30.62 17.72 -27.56
N LYS A 230 -30.88 18.90 -28.15
CA LYS A 230 -30.39 19.25 -29.49
C LYS A 230 -28.87 19.18 -29.63
N LYS A 231 -28.13 19.52 -28.58
CA LYS A 231 -26.65 19.44 -28.58
C LYS A 231 -26.13 18.00 -28.51
N TYR A 232 -26.82 17.11 -27.79
CA TYR A 232 -26.49 15.68 -27.77
C TYR A 232 -26.89 14.99 -29.07
N LYS A 233 -28.05 15.34 -29.63
CA LYS A 233 -28.48 14.89 -30.96
C LYS A 233 -27.48 15.25 -32.04
N ASP A 234 -27.08 16.53 -32.11
CA ASP A 234 -26.03 17.00 -33.03
C ASP A 234 -24.69 16.26 -32.82
N MET A 235 -24.31 16.03 -31.56
CA MET A 235 -23.10 15.27 -31.24
C MET A 235 -23.20 13.81 -31.74
N GLY A 236 -24.35 13.15 -31.57
CA GLY A 236 -24.57 11.78 -32.01
C GLY A 236 -24.61 11.62 -33.53
N GLU A 237 -25.35 12.50 -34.22
CA GLU A 237 -25.52 12.46 -35.68
C GLU A 237 -24.25 12.86 -36.44
N ASN A 238 -23.55 13.88 -35.94
CA ASN A 238 -22.44 14.52 -36.68
C ASN A 238 -21.06 14.18 -36.13
N TYR A 239 -20.96 13.65 -34.90
CA TYR A 239 -19.70 13.39 -34.19
C TYR A 239 -19.76 12.10 -33.36
N SER A 240 -20.23 11.00 -33.95
CA SER A 240 -20.50 9.74 -33.24
C SER A 240 -19.34 9.26 -32.33
N ASP A 241 -18.09 9.28 -32.79
CA ASP A 241 -16.92 8.93 -31.96
C ASP A 241 -16.79 9.82 -30.72
N THR A 242 -17.08 11.12 -30.87
CA THR A 242 -17.05 12.10 -29.78
C THR A 242 -18.19 11.85 -28.80
N PHE A 243 -19.39 11.56 -29.31
CA PHE A 243 -20.54 11.18 -28.50
C PHE A 243 -20.22 9.93 -27.65
N ILE A 244 -19.75 8.87 -28.31
CA ILE A 244 -19.43 7.60 -27.67
C ILE A 244 -18.36 7.81 -26.60
N LYS A 245 -17.24 8.47 -26.93
CA LYS A 245 -16.18 8.73 -25.95
C LYS A 245 -16.66 9.61 -24.80
N TYR A 246 -17.43 10.67 -25.07
CA TYR A 246 -17.90 11.59 -24.02
C TYR A 246 -18.76 10.85 -22.98
N PHE A 247 -19.75 10.07 -23.43
CA PHE A 247 -20.61 9.32 -22.53
C PHE A 247 -19.91 8.14 -21.86
N ASN A 248 -19.03 7.44 -22.56
CA ASN A 248 -18.19 6.39 -21.97
C ASN A 248 -17.30 6.95 -20.87
N ASP A 249 -16.61 8.07 -21.11
CA ASP A 249 -15.77 8.72 -20.11
C ASP A 249 -16.61 9.21 -18.93
N LEU A 250 -17.76 9.84 -19.17
CA LEU A 250 -18.63 10.33 -18.10
C LEU A 250 -19.17 9.17 -17.24
N ALA A 251 -19.65 8.10 -17.86
CA ALA A 251 -20.09 6.90 -17.15
C ALA A 251 -18.93 6.28 -16.33
N ASN A 252 -17.73 6.16 -16.91
CA ASN A 252 -16.55 5.67 -16.19
C ASN A 252 -16.16 6.57 -15.02
N ILE A 253 -16.23 7.89 -15.18
CA ILE A 253 -16.00 8.84 -14.10
C ILE A 253 -16.94 8.55 -12.93
N ILE A 254 -18.24 8.41 -13.19
CA ILE A 254 -19.24 8.18 -12.13
C ILE A 254 -19.07 6.78 -11.52
N LYS A 255 -18.84 5.75 -12.32
CA LYS A 255 -18.55 4.37 -11.87
C LYS A 255 -17.38 4.35 -10.89
N LEU A 256 -16.26 4.98 -11.26
CA LEU A 256 -15.06 5.03 -10.42
C LEU A 256 -15.25 5.94 -9.20
N LEU A 257 -16.04 7.01 -9.32
CA LEU A 257 -16.39 7.87 -8.18
C LEU A 257 -17.21 7.12 -7.13
N VAL A 258 -18.15 6.27 -7.53
CA VAL A 258 -18.93 5.39 -6.63
C VAL A 258 -18.01 4.47 -5.84
N ILE A 259 -17.06 3.81 -6.53
CA ILE A 259 -16.06 2.92 -5.89
C ILE A 259 -15.19 3.71 -4.91
N SER A 260 -14.64 4.84 -5.37
CA SER A 260 -13.71 5.65 -4.58
C SER A 260 -14.37 6.23 -3.32
N ASN A 261 -15.60 6.74 -3.43
CA ASN A 261 -16.35 7.24 -2.28
C ASN A 261 -16.59 6.16 -1.24
N LYS A 262 -16.97 4.96 -1.67
CA LYS A 262 -17.18 3.82 -0.76
C LYS A 262 -15.88 3.40 -0.08
N SER A 263 -14.78 3.32 -0.84
CA SER A 263 -13.45 3.04 -0.32
C SER A 263 -13.02 4.06 0.74
N HIS A 264 -13.09 5.35 0.43
CA HIS A 264 -12.75 6.44 1.34
C HIS A 264 -13.63 6.44 2.60
N LYS A 265 -14.93 6.14 2.47
CA LYS A 265 -15.83 5.99 3.62
C LYS A 265 -15.43 4.84 4.54
N ILE A 266 -15.13 3.67 3.98
CA ILE A 266 -14.71 2.49 4.74
C ILE A 266 -13.50 2.82 5.63
N ILE A 267 -12.56 3.62 5.12
CA ILE A 267 -11.33 3.98 5.83
C ILE A 267 -11.38 5.33 6.55
N GLY A 268 -12.52 6.03 6.52
CA GLY A 268 -12.67 7.35 7.14
C GLY A 268 -11.75 8.43 6.56
N ALA A 269 -11.36 8.32 5.29
CA ALA A 269 -10.46 9.26 4.63
C ALA A 269 -11.22 10.38 3.89
N ASN A 270 -10.61 11.56 3.85
CA ASN A 270 -11.09 12.66 3.02
C ASN A 270 -10.80 12.42 1.54
N PHE A 271 -11.74 12.76 0.67
CA PHE A 271 -11.60 12.63 -0.78
C PHE A 271 -10.82 13.81 -1.38
N SER A 272 -9.88 13.50 -2.26
CA SER A 272 -9.05 14.47 -2.98
C SER A 272 -9.43 14.48 -4.46
N VAL A 273 -10.19 15.50 -4.88
CA VAL A 273 -10.56 15.69 -6.30
C VAL A 273 -9.32 15.77 -7.18
N THR A 274 -8.26 16.44 -6.72
CA THR A 274 -7.02 16.60 -7.47
C THR A 274 -6.35 15.27 -7.79
N ASP A 275 -6.18 14.40 -6.78
CA ASP A 275 -5.52 13.10 -6.97
C ASP A 275 -6.39 12.17 -7.83
N PHE A 276 -7.71 12.27 -7.67
CA PHE A 276 -8.68 11.52 -8.46
C PHE A 276 -8.68 11.92 -9.95
N VAL A 277 -8.58 13.22 -10.24
CA VAL A 277 -8.48 13.72 -11.62
C VAL A 277 -7.20 13.25 -12.28
N ARG A 278 -6.07 13.23 -11.57
CA ARG A 278 -4.79 12.72 -12.09
C ARG A 278 -4.87 11.24 -12.45
N PHE A 279 -5.57 10.45 -11.64
CA PHE A 279 -5.85 9.05 -11.96
C PHE A 279 -6.65 8.94 -13.28
N PHE A 280 -7.69 9.74 -13.49
CA PHE A 280 -8.44 9.72 -14.74
C PHE A 280 -7.59 10.11 -15.96
N MET A 281 -6.77 11.15 -15.82
CA MET A 281 -5.87 11.61 -16.88
C MET A 281 -4.88 10.52 -17.29
N SER A 282 -4.32 9.76 -16.33
CA SER A 282 -3.42 8.65 -16.64
C SER A 282 -4.10 7.45 -17.30
N LYS A 283 -5.43 7.33 -17.17
CA LYS A 283 -6.27 6.33 -17.86
C LYS A 283 -6.90 6.83 -19.16
N GLY A 284 -6.62 8.06 -19.60
CA GLY A 284 -7.19 8.64 -20.82
C GLY A 284 -8.67 9.05 -20.71
N ILE A 285 -9.23 9.02 -19.49
CA ILE A 285 -10.62 9.41 -19.20
C ILE A 285 -10.63 10.90 -18.93
N ASN A 286 -11.13 11.72 -19.86
CA ASN A 286 -10.99 13.16 -19.73
C ASN A 286 -12.17 13.98 -20.25
N ILE A 287 -13.19 13.35 -20.86
CA ILE A 287 -14.35 14.04 -21.46
C ILE A 287 -13.95 15.23 -22.35
N PHE A 288 -12.78 15.14 -23.02
CA PHE A 288 -12.18 16.18 -23.85
C PHE A 288 -11.82 17.48 -23.10
N LEU A 289 -11.48 17.38 -21.82
CA LEU A 289 -11.07 18.50 -20.97
C LEU A 289 -9.60 18.41 -20.55
N THR A 290 -9.01 19.58 -20.24
CA THR A 290 -7.71 19.65 -19.55
C THR A 290 -7.85 19.25 -18.08
N GLU A 291 -6.74 18.92 -17.40
CA GLU A 291 -6.75 18.54 -15.98
C GLU A 291 -7.48 19.58 -15.11
N GLY A 292 -7.20 20.87 -15.31
CA GLY A 292 -7.83 21.95 -14.55
C GLY A 292 -9.33 22.11 -14.82
N SER A 293 -9.76 21.93 -16.07
CA SER A 293 -11.18 21.95 -16.41
C SER A 293 -11.90 20.72 -15.86
N LEU A 294 -11.29 19.54 -15.97
CA LEU A 294 -11.83 18.30 -15.43
C LEU A 294 -11.95 18.37 -13.90
N PHE A 295 -10.96 18.93 -13.20
CA PHE A 295 -11.02 19.19 -11.76
C PHE A 295 -12.29 19.94 -11.36
N ASN A 296 -12.59 21.05 -12.04
CA ASN A 296 -13.79 21.84 -11.73
C ASN A 296 -15.06 21.02 -11.98
N VAL A 297 -15.10 20.23 -13.06
CA VAL A 297 -16.24 19.37 -13.37
C VAL A 297 -16.46 18.29 -12.32
N ILE A 298 -15.42 17.56 -11.93
CA ILE A 298 -15.51 16.53 -10.90
C ILE A 298 -15.91 17.14 -9.56
N ARG A 299 -15.33 18.29 -9.18
CA ARG A 299 -15.70 19.02 -7.97
C ARG A 299 -17.18 19.42 -7.97
N ASP A 300 -17.68 19.91 -9.10
CA ASP A 300 -19.06 20.35 -9.25
C ASP A 300 -20.04 19.15 -9.21
N ILE A 301 -19.68 18.01 -9.83
CA ILE A 301 -20.46 16.76 -9.75
C ILE A 301 -20.49 16.24 -8.30
N PHE A 302 -19.34 16.19 -7.64
CA PHE A 302 -19.25 15.73 -6.25
C PHE A 302 -20.11 16.61 -5.33
N SER A 303 -19.97 17.93 -5.45
CA SER A 303 -20.72 18.88 -4.62
C SER A 303 -22.21 18.76 -4.87
N PHE A 304 -22.61 18.65 -6.14
CA PHE A 304 -24.00 18.41 -6.52
C PHE A 304 -24.56 17.14 -5.87
N PHE A 305 -23.87 16.00 -5.92
CA PHE A 305 -24.35 14.79 -5.26
C PHE A 305 -24.43 14.90 -3.74
N ARG A 306 -23.51 15.63 -3.13
CA ARG A 306 -23.55 15.86 -1.68
C ARG A 306 -24.77 16.68 -1.25
N ASP A 307 -25.34 17.46 -2.15
CA ASP A 307 -26.55 18.26 -1.91
C ASP A 307 -27.85 17.50 -2.28
N THR A 308 -27.76 16.19 -2.56
CA THR A 308 -28.92 15.31 -2.84
C THR A 308 -29.19 14.35 -1.66
N LYS A 309 -30.20 13.49 -1.81
CA LYS A 309 -30.49 12.36 -0.89
C LYS A 309 -29.33 11.37 -0.70
N TYR A 310 -28.27 11.47 -1.50
CA TYR A 310 -27.09 10.63 -1.44
C TYR A 310 -25.94 11.24 -0.64
N SER A 311 -26.15 12.37 0.06
CA SER A 311 -25.15 13.08 0.87
C SER A 311 -24.32 12.15 1.76
N ASP A 312 -24.99 11.21 2.42
CA ASP A 312 -24.37 10.22 3.30
C ASP A 312 -23.45 9.25 2.57
N LEU A 313 -23.42 9.16 1.25
CA LEU A 313 -22.49 8.27 0.55
C LEU A 313 -21.14 8.93 0.27
N PHE A 314 -21.03 10.24 0.46
CA PHE A 314 -19.86 11.02 0.06
C PHE A 314 -19.00 11.37 1.28
N PRO A 315 -17.69 11.06 1.25
CA PRO A 315 -16.76 11.48 2.29
C PRO A 315 -16.54 13.00 2.28
N ALA A 316 -15.95 13.53 3.36
CA ALA A 316 -15.52 14.93 3.39
C ALA A 316 -14.44 15.21 2.32
N GLN A 317 -14.42 16.42 1.76
CA GLN A 317 -13.45 16.81 0.73
C GLN A 317 -12.27 17.60 1.31
N ILE A 318 -11.10 17.41 0.70
CA ILE A 318 -9.90 18.20 1.01
C ILE A 318 -9.98 19.55 0.29
N LYS A 319 -10.02 20.64 1.06
CA LYS A 319 -10.18 22.00 0.53
C LYS A 319 -8.91 22.58 -0.13
N SER A 320 -7.70 22.10 0.20
CA SER A 320 -6.46 22.56 -0.46
C SER A 320 -5.25 21.61 -0.32
N LYS A 321 -4.33 21.67 -1.28
CA LYS A 321 -3.08 20.87 -1.32
C LYS A 321 -2.08 21.27 -0.21
N LYS A 322 -2.06 22.55 0.20
CA LYS A 322 -1.26 23.02 1.35
C LYS A 322 -1.81 22.46 2.67
N LYS A 323 -3.14 22.29 2.78
CA LYS A 323 -3.77 21.66 3.93
C LYS A 323 -3.44 20.16 3.98
N LEU A 324 -3.39 19.47 2.84
CA LEU A 324 -2.96 18.07 2.75
C LEU A 324 -1.54 17.85 3.25
N ILE A 325 -0.56 18.66 2.80
CA ILE A 325 0.83 18.52 3.25
C ILE A 325 0.97 18.80 4.75
N ARG A 326 0.14 19.71 5.30
CA ARG A 326 0.06 19.93 6.75
C ARG A 326 -0.61 18.76 7.47
N GLU A 327 -1.75 18.24 7.00
CA GLU A 327 -2.45 17.08 7.57
C GLU A 327 -1.51 15.84 7.63
N VAL A 328 -0.77 15.57 6.56
CA VAL A 328 0.22 14.45 6.51
C VAL A 328 1.40 14.69 7.46
N ARG A 329 1.86 15.94 7.64
CA ARG A 329 3.06 16.23 8.46
C ARG A 329 2.76 16.55 9.94
N THR A 330 1.50 16.81 10.32
CA THR A 330 1.18 17.30 11.68
C THR A 330 -0.01 16.62 12.35
N ASP A 331 -0.89 15.93 11.62
CA ASP A 331 -2.08 15.30 12.21
C ASP A 331 -1.86 13.80 12.44
N ASN A 332 -1.09 13.49 13.49
CA ASN A 332 -0.89 12.11 13.96
C ASN A 332 -2.21 11.37 14.25
N GLU A 333 -3.32 12.09 14.48
CA GLU A 333 -4.62 11.47 14.74
C GLU A 333 -5.23 10.89 13.47
N LEU A 334 -5.22 11.65 12.36
CA LEU A 334 -5.74 11.19 11.08
C LEU A 334 -4.96 9.98 10.55
N VAL A 335 -3.62 10.01 10.66
CA VAL A 335 -2.74 8.89 10.30
C VAL A 335 -3.16 7.63 11.06
N THR A 336 -3.32 7.75 12.37
CA THR A 336 -3.71 6.63 13.25
C THR A 336 -5.07 6.05 12.85
N VAL A 337 -6.06 6.90 12.56
CA VAL A 337 -7.42 6.47 12.24
C VAL A 337 -7.49 5.80 10.88
N VAL A 338 -7.04 6.48 9.83
CA VAL A 338 -7.12 5.98 8.45
C VAL A 338 -6.26 4.73 8.28
N GLY A 339 -5.02 4.76 8.76
CA GLY A 339 -4.11 3.61 8.75
C GLY A 339 -4.67 2.39 9.49
N SER A 340 -5.29 2.61 10.66
CA SER A 340 -5.95 1.53 11.40
C SER A 340 -7.17 0.98 10.66
N ARG A 341 -7.98 1.81 10.00
CA ARG A 341 -9.15 1.34 9.24
C ARG A 341 -8.75 0.60 7.98
N ILE A 342 -7.69 1.02 7.27
CA ILE A 342 -7.09 0.26 6.16
C ILE A 342 -6.65 -1.12 6.68
N LYS A 343 -5.93 -1.16 7.80
CA LYS A 343 -5.50 -2.42 8.42
C LYS A 343 -6.68 -3.34 8.73
N LEU A 344 -7.74 -2.82 9.35
CA LEU A 344 -8.96 -3.59 9.63
C LEU A 344 -9.62 -4.12 8.36
N TYR A 345 -9.68 -3.31 7.31
CA TYR A 345 -10.22 -3.73 6.02
C TYR A 345 -9.42 -4.89 5.42
N ILE A 346 -8.09 -4.79 5.38
CA ILE A 346 -7.22 -5.86 4.88
C ILE A 346 -7.46 -7.15 5.69
N LEU A 347 -7.46 -7.07 7.02
CA LEU A 347 -7.66 -8.23 7.89
C LEU A 347 -8.99 -8.96 7.64
N LYS A 348 -10.02 -8.23 7.23
CA LYS A 348 -11.33 -8.77 6.89
C LYS A 348 -11.37 -9.50 5.55
N HIS A 349 -10.50 -9.13 4.62
CA HIS A 349 -10.64 -9.52 3.22
C HIS A 349 -9.50 -10.37 2.66
N ILE A 350 -8.31 -10.30 3.27
CA ILE A 350 -7.15 -11.09 2.84
C ILE A 350 -7.40 -12.60 2.95
N TYR A 351 -6.95 -13.36 1.96
CA TYR A 351 -7.15 -14.80 1.78
C TYR A 351 -8.61 -15.21 2.00
N ASN A 352 -9.54 -14.47 1.41
CA ASN A 352 -10.99 -14.66 1.59
C ASN A 352 -11.44 -14.65 3.05
N GLY A 353 -10.82 -13.81 3.88
CA GLY A 353 -11.15 -13.71 5.30
C GLY A 353 -10.60 -14.85 6.15
N ARG A 354 -9.57 -15.59 5.70
CA ARG A 354 -8.94 -16.70 6.46
C ARG A 354 -8.61 -16.32 7.91
N TYR A 355 -8.20 -15.08 8.13
CA TYR A 355 -7.85 -14.60 9.46
C TYR A 355 -9.05 -14.08 10.23
N LEU A 356 -10.20 -13.83 9.60
CA LEU A 356 -11.39 -13.32 10.26
C LEU A 356 -12.35 -14.47 10.62
N ASP A 357 -12.67 -14.63 11.90
CA ASP A 357 -13.80 -15.45 12.31
C ASP A 357 -15.10 -14.70 11.98
N ASP A 358 -15.81 -15.12 10.93
CA ASP A 358 -17.04 -14.49 10.42
C ASP A 358 -18.14 -14.35 11.48
N ASN A 359 -18.19 -15.26 12.46
CA ASN A 359 -19.19 -15.22 13.53
C ASN A 359 -18.87 -14.18 14.61
N ARG A 360 -17.63 -13.68 14.64
CA ARG A 360 -17.15 -12.79 15.71
C ARG A 360 -16.47 -11.51 15.21
N GLY A 361 -16.18 -11.41 13.92
CA GLY A 361 -15.45 -10.31 13.29
C GLY A 361 -13.99 -10.21 13.77
N ILE A 362 -13.34 -11.33 14.09
CA ILE A 362 -12.04 -11.34 14.78
C ILE A 362 -10.92 -11.79 13.87
N ALA A 363 -9.93 -10.92 13.65
CA ALA A 363 -8.65 -11.33 13.08
C ALA A 363 -7.94 -12.30 14.05
N ILE A 364 -7.52 -13.51 13.68
CA ILE A 364 -6.92 -14.54 14.54
C ILE A 364 -5.47 -14.78 14.12
N CYS A 365 -4.55 -14.76 15.09
CA CYS A 365 -3.19 -15.25 14.87
C CYS A 365 -3.25 -16.78 14.78
N PRO A 366 -2.83 -17.42 13.68
CA PRO A 366 -2.87 -18.87 13.52
C PRO A 366 -2.11 -19.61 14.63
N ASP A 367 -0.95 -19.08 15.05
CA ASP A 367 -0.13 -19.71 16.10
C ASP A 367 -0.85 -19.68 17.46
N CYS A 368 -1.44 -18.53 17.83
CA CYS A 368 -2.26 -18.45 19.05
C CYS A 368 -3.43 -19.44 19.01
N LYS A 369 -4.04 -19.67 17.83
CA LYS A 369 -5.13 -20.64 17.68
C LYS A 369 -4.62 -22.07 17.87
N ASN A 370 -3.49 -22.41 17.27
CA ASN A 370 -2.86 -23.72 17.39
C ASN A 370 -2.40 -24.01 18.83
N GLU A 371 -1.96 -22.99 19.56
CA GLU A 371 -1.56 -23.05 20.97
C GLU A 371 -2.75 -23.00 21.95
N GLY A 372 -3.97 -22.75 21.47
CA GLY A 372 -5.17 -22.65 22.33
C GLY A 372 -5.29 -21.37 23.17
N LEU A 373 -4.64 -20.26 22.76
CA LEU A 373 -4.61 -19.00 23.51
C LEU A 373 -5.90 -18.16 23.32
N THR A 374 -6.94 -18.49 24.07
CA THR A 374 -8.31 -17.92 24.01
C THR A 374 -8.43 -16.38 24.09
N LEU A 375 -7.69 -15.71 24.98
CA LEU A 375 -7.76 -14.27 25.23
C LEU A 375 -6.98 -13.51 24.16
N ASN A 376 -5.87 -14.03 23.66
CA ASN A 376 -5.11 -13.41 22.57
C ASN A 376 -5.67 -13.68 21.16
N ILE A 377 -6.54 -14.68 20.99
CA ILE A 377 -7.39 -14.82 19.79
C ILE A 377 -8.69 -14.00 19.87
N SER A 378 -8.97 -13.29 20.97
CA SER A 378 -10.21 -12.53 21.14
C SER A 378 -10.23 -11.16 20.40
N SER A 379 -11.44 -10.66 20.12
CA SER A 379 -11.74 -9.41 19.38
C SER A 379 -11.01 -8.15 19.90
N PRO A 380 -10.89 -7.92 21.22
CA PRO A 380 -10.29 -6.70 21.76
C PRO A 380 -8.84 -6.44 21.34
N ARG A 381 -8.09 -7.50 21.04
CA ARG A 381 -6.64 -7.46 20.80
C ARG A 381 -6.25 -7.42 19.32
N ILE A 382 -7.17 -7.06 18.41
CA ILE A 382 -6.89 -6.95 16.97
C ILE A 382 -5.68 -6.04 16.65
N ARG A 383 -5.44 -4.97 17.43
CA ARG A 383 -4.28 -4.08 17.22
C ARG A 383 -2.95 -4.63 17.75
N ALA A 384 -2.97 -5.70 18.55
CA ALA A 384 -1.77 -6.44 18.91
C ALA A 384 -1.32 -7.37 17.78
N LYS A 385 -2.04 -7.42 16.65
CA LYS A 385 -1.70 -8.24 15.48
C LYS A 385 -0.94 -7.41 14.46
N GLU A 386 0.09 -7.99 13.88
CA GLU A 386 0.98 -7.39 12.89
C GLU A 386 1.09 -8.31 11.68
N PHE A 387 1.19 -7.69 10.52
CA PHE A 387 1.51 -8.38 9.28
C PHE A 387 2.98 -8.77 9.33
N HIS A 388 3.27 -10.00 8.93
CA HIS A 388 4.59 -10.60 8.96
C HIS A 388 4.86 -11.22 7.60
N HIS A 389 5.97 -10.83 6.98
CA HIS A 389 6.46 -11.45 5.76
C HIS A 389 7.18 -12.75 6.10
N GLU A 390 6.84 -13.85 5.42
CA GLU A 390 7.54 -15.14 5.59
C GLU A 390 9.04 -14.99 5.25
N ASP A 391 9.36 -14.18 4.24
CA ASP A 391 10.70 -13.70 3.97
C ASP A 391 10.99 -12.42 4.78
N SER A 392 11.77 -12.55 5.85
CA SER A 392 12.11 -11.51 6.85
C SER A 392 12.78 -10.23 6.32
N LYS A 393 12.87 -10.05 4.99
CA LYS A 393 13.53 -8.94 4.29
C LYS A 393 12.61 -7.75 4.05
N LEU A 394 11.30 -7.94 4.04
CA LEU A 394 10.33 -6.86 3.86
C LEU A 394 9.77 -6.49 5.24
N GLU A 395 10.03 -5.27 5.71
CA GLU A 395 9.25 -4.66 6.78
C GLU A 395 8.14 -3.85 6.12
N GLY A 396 6.91 -3.93 6.62
CA GLY A 396 5.84 -3.06 6.15
C GLY A 396 4.45 -3.49 6.60
N TYR A 397 3.52 -2.53 6.55
CA TYR A 397 2.10 -2.64 6.92
C TYR A 397 1.76 -2.39 8.40
N SER A 398 2.55 -1.55 9.09
CA SER A 398 2.04 -0.82 10.24
C SER A 398 0.90 0.14 9.82
N ALA A 399 0.15 0.69 10.78
CA ALA A 399 -0.91 1.65 10.44
C ALA A 399 -0.34 2.87 9.71
N ASP A 400 0.85 3.33 10.11
CA ASP A 400 1.53 4.48 9.50
C ASP A 400 1.98 4.14 8.07
N ASP A 401 2.59 2.96 7.87
CA ASP A 401 3.00 2.51 6.52
C ASP A 401 1.80 2.40 5.57
N LEU A 402 0.68 1.86 6.07
CA LEU A 402 -0.56 1.73 5.29
C LEU A 402 -1.15 3.09 4.92
N PHE A 403 -1.07 4.06 5.82
CA PHE A 403 -1.49 5.42 5.53
C PHE A 403 -0.60 6.07 4.47
N GLU A 404 0.73 5.92 4.56
CA GLU A 404 1.66 6.46 3.56
C GLU A 404 1.43 5.84 2.17
N LEU A 405 1.22 4.52 2.11
CA LEU A 405 0.82 3.84 0.86
C LEU A 405 -0.47 4.44 0.31
N PHE A 406 -1.48 4.65 1.15
CA PHE A 406 -2.73 5.28 0.73
C PHE A 406 -2.54 6.72 0.24
N VAL A 407 -1.74 7.55 0.92
CA VAL A 407 -1.48 8.92 0.49
C VAL A 407 -0.81 8.92 -0.89
N SER A 408 0.12 8.00 -1.13
CA SER A 408 0.86 7.90 -2.39
C SER A 408 -0.02 7.52 -3.59
N ASP A 409 -1.10 6.76 -3.36
CA ASP A 409 -2.00 6.26 -4.40
C ASP A 409 -3.49 6.62 -4.13
N ARG A 410 -3.74 7.73 -3.43
CA ARG A 410 -5.08 8.12 -2.97
C ARG A 410 -6.09 8.28 -4.10
N GLY A 411 -5.62 8.69 -5.27
CA GLY A 411 -6.45 8.87 -6.46
C GLY A 411 -7.00 7.57 -7.03
N ASN A 412 -6.43 6.42 -6.68
CA ASN A 412 -6.83 5.12 -7.20
C ASN A 412 -8.14 4.63 -6.52
N PRO A 413 -9.26 4.49 -7.26
CA PRO A 413 -10.49 3.93 -6.73
C PRO A 413 -10.33 2.50 -6.18
N TYR A 414 -9.38 1.74 -6.72
CA TYR A 414 -9.16 0.33 -6.43
C TYR A 414 -8.12 0.07 -5.34
N PHE A 415 -7.56 1.13 -4.73
CA PHE A 415 -6.45 1.06 -3.77
C PHE A 415 -6.56 -0.08 -2.75
N LEU A 416 -7.72 -0.24 -2.09
CA LEU A 416 -7.89 -1.27 -1.06
C LEU A 416 -7.85 -2.69 -1.62
N VAL A 417 -8.39 -2.92 -2.82
CA VAL A 417 -8.40 -4.24 -3.47
C VAL A 417 -7.00 -4.56 -4.01
N ASP A 418 -6.36 -3.57 -4.63
CA ASP A 418 -4.99 -3.71 -5.14
C ASP A 418 -4.01 -3.99 -3.99
N LEU A 419 -4.21 -3.34 -2.84
CA LEU A 419 -3.40 -3.56 -1.64
C LEU A 419 -3.58 -4.95 -1.05
N ILE A 420 -4.81 -5.48 -0.98
CA ILE A 420 -5.04 -6.86 -0.54
C ILE A 420 -4.31 -7.83 -1.45
N LYS A 421 -4.48 -7.68 -2.77
CA LYS A 421 -3.82 -8.53 -3.76
C LYS A 421 -2.30 -8.49 -3.60
N LYS A 422 -1.73 -7.29 -3.45
CA LYS A 422 -0.29 -7.12 -3.20
C LYS A 422 0.17 -7.87 -1.95
N ILE A 423 -0.58 -7.77 -0.85
CA ILE A 423 -0.24 -8.43 0.42
C ILE A 423 -0.35 -9.97 0.30
N GLU A 424 -1.31 -10.47 -0.47
CA GLU A 424 -1.46 -11.90 -0.79
C GLU A 424 -0.31 -12.39 -1.68
N ASP A 425 0.06 -11.62 -2.71
CA ASP A 425 1.17 -11.93 -3.62
C ASP A 425 2.52 -11.96 -2.85
N GLU A 426 2.68 -11.12 -1.84
CA GLU A 426 3.82 -11.10 -0.92
C GLU A 426 3.79 -12.21 0.15
N SER A 427 2.77 -13.09 0.14
CA SER A 427 2.59 -14.19 1.10
C SER A 427 2.65 -13.74 2.56
N VAL A 428 2.11 -12.55 2.83
CA VAL A 428 2.13 -11.97 4.18
C VAL A 428 1.13 -12.70 5.08
N VAL A 429 1.58 -13.07 6.27
CA VAL A 429 0.77 -13.75 7.28
C VAL A 429 0.48 -12.84 8.47
N LEU A 430 -0.63 -13.09 9.15
CA LEU A 430 -0.98 -12.35 10.37
C LEU A 430 -0.39 -13.04 11.59
N LYS A 431 0.48 -12.34 12.33
CA LYS A 431 1.03 -12.81 13.61
C LYS A 431 0.64 -11.85 14.74
N CYS A 432 0.52 -12.35 15.97
CA CYS A 432 0.42 -11.44 17.10
C CYS A 432 1.81 -10.86 17.44
N GLY A 433 1.85 -9.74 18.17
CA GLY A 433 3.10 -9.08 18.54
C GLY A 433 4.03 -9.99 19.35
N CYS A 434 3.47 -10.90 20.16
CA CYS A 434 4.25 -11.95 20.84
C CYS A 434 4.92 -12.92 19.85
N HIS A 435 4.17 -13.53 18.93
CA HIS A 435 4.71 -14.47 17.92
C HIS A 435 5.71 -13.79 16.99
N HIS A 436 5.43 -12.55 16.57
CA HIS A 436 6.39 -11.75 15.80
C HIS A 436 7.74 -11.63 16.53
N ARG A 437 7.70 -11.37 17.85
CA ARG A 437 8.91 -11.23 18.65
C ARG A 437 9.68 -12.53 18.83
N ILE A 438 8.97 -13.66 18.88
CA ILE A 438 9.56 -14.99 19.00
C ILE A 438 10.30 -15.35 17.70
N ILE A 439 9.68 -15.10 16.54
CA ILE A 439 10.28 -15.36 15.22
C ILE A 439 11.57 -14.54 15.03
N GLU A 440 11.56 -13.27 15.43
CA GLU A 440 12.76 -12.40 15.36
C GLU A 440 13.88 -12.82 16.32
N ALA A 441 13.58 -13.58 17.38
CA ALA A 441 14.52 -13.93 18.44
C ALA A 441 15.33 -15.19 18.10
N ILE A 442 16.07 -15.16 16.98
CA ILE A 442 16.85 -16.29 16.44
C ILE A 442 17.73 -16.96 17.52
N HIS A 443 18.42 -16.17 18.35
CA HIS A 443 19.27 -16.71 19.40
C HIS A 443 18.47 -17.40 20.53
N PHE A 444 17.23 -16.97 20.83
CA PHE A 444 16.38 -17.73 21.75
C PHE A 444 16.03 -19.09 21.14
N THR A 445 15.59 -19.12 19.88
CA THR A 445 15.29 -20.37 19.16
C THR A 445 16.51 -21.30 19.07
N ASN A 446 17.68 -20.73 18.80
CA ASN A 446 18.95 -21.47 18.72
C ASN A 446 19.43 -21.99 20.07
N PHE A 447 18.98 -21.43 21.20
CA PHE A 447 19.39 -21.87 22.54
C PHE A 447 18.22 -22.27 23.44
N LYS A 448 17.02 -22.49 22.88
CA LYS A 448 15.79 -22.81 23.62
C LYS A 448 16.00 -23.99 24.57
N LYS A 449 16.71 -25.02 24.11
CA LYS A 449 16.95 -26.24 24.90
C LYS A 449 17.70 -25.98 26.22
N ILE A 450 18.68 -25.07 26.23
CA ILE A 450 19.39 -24.70 27.46
C ILE A 450 18.63 -23.61 28.25
N ILE A 451 18.04 -22.62 27.56
CA ILE A 451 17.34 -21.50 28.21
C ILE A 451 16.08 -21.99 28.93
N SER A 452 15.30 -22.85 28.30
CA SER A 452 14.01 -23.37 28.76
C SER A 452 14.11 -24.78 29.37
N TRP A 453 15.32 -25.34 29.47
CA TRP A 453 15.60 -26.67 30.04
C TRP A 453 14.71 -27.80 29.49
N GLU A 454 14.62 -27.92 28.17
CA GLU A 454 13.67 -28.82 27.50
C GLU A 454 14.23 -30.23 27.26
N ASN A 455 13.52 -31.25 27.73
CA ASN A 455 13.79 -32.67 27.46
C ASN A 455 15.25 -33.05 27.78
N ILE A 456 15.67 -32.76 29.01
CA ILE A 456 17.02 -33.05 29.49
C ILE A 456 17.02 -34.42 30.18
N PRO A 457 17.77 -35.42 29.71
CA PRO A 457 17.77 -36.78 30.25
C PRO A 457 18.65 -36.92 31.49
N PHE A 458 18.54 -35.97 32.42
CA PHE A 458 19.34 -35.89 33.65
C PHE A 458 18.42 -35.54 34.83
N PRO A 459 18.80 -35.85 36.08
CA PRO A 459 17.90 -35.73 37.24
C PRO A 459 17.58 -34.29 37.67
N TYR A 460 18.14 -33.28 37.00
CA TYR A 460 17.90 -31.87 37.30
C TYR A 460 16.57 -31.42 36.70
N LYS A 461 15.68 -30.90 37.53
CA LYS A 461 14.36 -30.43 37.11
C LYS A 461 14.47 -29.12 36.34
N ASP A 462 15.44 -28.29 36.71
CA ASP A 462 15.71 -27.00 36.08
C ASP A 462 17.21 -26.72 35.92
N ILE A 463 17.58 -25.78 35.04
CA ILE A 463 18.96 -25.29 34.92
C ILE A 463 19.41 -24.64 36.22
N PHE A 464 18.48 -24.01 36.95
CA PHE A 464 18.78 -23.32 38.21
C PHE A 464 19.00 -24.28 39.40
N ASP A 465 18.79 -25.58 39.23
CA ASP A 465 19.21 -26.60 40.20
C ASP A 465 20.74 -26.81 40.19
N LEU A 466 21.42 -26.33 39.14
CA LEU A 466 22.86 -26.42 38.98
C LEU A 466 23.56 -25.22 39.61
N PRO A 467 24.77 -25.41 40.17
CA PRO A 467 25.60 -24.28 40.61
C PRO A 467 25.97 -23.35 39.45
N ALA A 468 26.11 -22.06 39.73
CA ALA A 468 26.36 -21.03 38.72
C ALA A 468 27.56 -21.38 37.82
N GLU A 469 28.64 -21.92 38.38
CA GLU A 469 29.83 -22.35 37.64
C GLU A 469 29.48 -23.35 36.54
N ILE A 470 28.61 -24.31 36.83
CA ILE A 470 28.19 -25.34 35.88
C ILE A 470 27.30 -24.71 34.82
N ILE A 471 26.35 -23.85 35.19
CA ILE A 471 25.50 -23.12 34.24
C ILE A 471 26.37 -22.35 33.23
N HIS A 472 27.35 -21.59 33.71
CA HIS A 472 28.28 -20.84 32.85
C HIS A 472 29.13 -21.75 31.96
N ILE A 473 29.54 -22.92 32.45
CA ILE A 473 30.23 -23.95 31.62
C ILE A 473 29.29 -24.45 30.52
N LEU A 474 28.05 -24.79 30.84
CA LEU A 474 27.06 -25.27 29.87
C LEU A 474 26.80 -24.21 28.79
N ILE A 475 26.56 -22.95 29.17
CA ILE A 475 26.38 -21.85 28.21
C ILE A 475 27.59 -21.75 27.28
N ARG A 476 28.81 -21.79 27.84
CA ARG A 476 30.04 -21.74 27.05
C ARG A 476 30.13 -22.90 26.06
N VAL A 477 29.85 -24.11 26.51
CA VAL A 477 29.89 -25.33 25.70
C VAL A 477 28.87 -25.25 24.57
N CYS A 478 27.63 -24.87 24.87
CA CYS A 478 26.56 -24.73 23.88
C CYS A 478 26.95 -23.72 22.80
N VAL A 479 27.38 -22.52 23.18
CA VAL A 479 27.71 -21.45 22.22
C VAL A 479 28.96 -21.78 21.41
N ASN A 480 29.95 -22.44 22.01
CA ASN A 480 31.17 -22.83 21.29
C ASN A 480 30.96 -24.02 20.36
N SER A 481 29.97 -24.87 20.64
CA SER A 481 29.65 -26.05 19.83
C SER A 481 28.68 -25.77 18.70
N LEU A 482 27.94 -24.65 18.75
CA LEU A 482 27.03 -24.26 17.69
C LEU A 482 27.80 -23.91 16.40
N PRO A 483 27.40 -24.44 15.22
CA PRO A 483 28.00 -24.10 13.94
C PRO A 483 27.98 -22.60 13.65
N SER A 484 29.07 -22.09 13.05
CA SER A 484 29.23 -20.66 12.72
C SER A 484 28.07 -20.05 11.91
N PRO A 485 27.45 -20.74 10.94
CA PRO A 485 26.30 -20.19 10.20
C PRO A 485 25.09 -19.85 11.07
N LEU A 486 24.93 -20.50 12.22
CA LEU A 486 23.84 -20.28 13.19
C LEU A 486 24.17 -19.18 14.23
N LEU A 487 25.38 -18.62 14.19
CA LEU A 487 25.84 -17.51 15.03
C LEU A 487 25.73 -16.13 14.33
N LYS A 488 24.99 -16.03 13.21
CA LYS A 488 24.87 -14.79 12.43
C LYS A 488 24.27 -13.65 13.27
N PRO A 489 24.82 -12.42 13.19
CA PRO A 489 24.22 -11.25 13.83
C PRO A 489 22.96 -10.80 13.09
N LEU A 490 21.98 -10.31 13.85
CA LEU A 490 20.66 -9.82 13.40
C LEU A 490 20.69 -8.47 12.64
N ALA A 491 21.85 -7.96 12.21
CA ALA A 491 21.89 -6.64 11.61
C ALA A 491 21.39 -6.65 10.15
N LYS A 492 20.11 -6.29 9.96
CA LYS A 492 19.60 -5.79 8.67
C LYS A 492 20.52 -4.65 8.19
N GLY A 493 21.14 -4.81 7.03
CA GLY A 493 21.74 -3.70 6.28
C GLY A 493 23.21 -3.31 6.56
N LYS A 494 23.99 -4.03 7.37
CA LYS A 494 25.45 -3.78 7.45
C LYS A 494 26.25 -4.84 6.69
N PRO A 495 27.14 -4.45 5.75
CA PRO A 495 27.86 -5.38 4.89
C PRO A 495 28.89 -6.18 5.70
N ARG A 496 28.98 -7.47 5.36
CA ARG A 496 30.09 -8.42 5.64
C ARG A 496 31.03 -8.02 6.78
N VAL A 497 30.67 -8.39 8.01
CA VAL A 497 31.64 -8.49 9.09
C VAL A 497 32.67 -9.54 8.68
N ARG A 498 33.94 -9.11 8.55
CA ARG A 498 35.10 -9.94 8.18
C ARG A 498 35.16 -11.21 9.04
N GLU A 499 35.77 -12.27 8.51
CA GLU A 499 35.99 -13.59 9.12
C GLU A 499 36.58 -13.56 10.56
N PHE A 500 37.17 -12.43 10.98
CA PHE A 500 37.92 -12.27 12.22
C PHE A 500 37.11 -12.08 13.51
N ASP A 501 35.77 -12.07 13.47
CA ASP A 501 34.95 -11.85 14.69
C ASP A 501 34.06 -13.04 15.06
N LEU A 502 34.60 -14.26 15.08
CA LEU A 502 33.84 -15.40 15.62
C LEU A 502 33.79 -15.37 17.15
N GLU A 503 34.87 -14.92 17.81
CA GLU A 503 34.95 -14.95 19.26
C GLU A 503 34.16 -13.82 19.92
N GLU A 504 34.12 -12.60 19.37
CA GLU A 504 33.25 -11.55 19.91
C GLU A 504 31.77 -11.82 19.60
N ARG A 505 31.42 -12.43 18.45
CA ARG A 505 30.09 -13.04 18.26
C ARG A 505 29.73 -14.06 19.34
N ARG A 506 30.64 -14.98 19.67
CA ARG A 506 30.40 -15.95 20.75
C ARG A 506 30.24 -15.26 22.11
N LYS A 507 31.00 -14.20 22.40
CA LYS A 507 30.81 -13.38 23.62
C LYS A 507 29.43 -12.73 23.64
N PHE A 508 29.03 -12.11 22.54
CA PHE A 508 27.72 -11.49 22.40
C PHE A 508 26.58 -12.50 22.61
N VAL A 509 26.65 -13.67 21.97
CA VAL A 509 25.65 -14.72 22.11
C VAL A 509 25.63 -15.30 23.53
N LYS A 510 26.78 -15.47 24.20
CA LYS A 510 26.83 -15.87 25.62
C LYS A 510 26.11 -14.86 26.51
N ALA A 511 26.38 -13.56 26.31
CA ALA A 511 25.70 -12.49 27.05
C ALA A 511 24.19 -12.50 26.80
N PHE A 512 23.77 -12.80 25.57
CA PHE A 512 22.36 -12.95 25.22
C PHE A 512 21.71 -14.14 25.94
N VAL A 513 22.33 -15.32 25.93
CA VAL A 513 21.81 -16.49 26.66
C VAL A 513 21.69 -16.20 28.16
N ILE A 514 22.70 -15.55 28.75
CA ILE A 514 22.65 -15.11 30.16
C ILE A 514 21.49 -14.14 30.40
N TYR A 515 21.30 -13.16 29.52
CA TYR A 515 20.17 -12.23 29.61
C TYR A 515 18.82 -12.96 29.62
N PHE A 516 18.61 -13.95 28.74
CA PHE A 516 17.39 -14.75 28.73
C PHE A 516 17.22 -15.57 30.00
N LEU A 517 18.29 -16.19 30.51
CA LEU A 517 18.24 -16.94 31.77
C LEU A 517 17.88 -16.05 32.96
N LYS A 518 18.48 -14.86 33.08
CA LYS A 518 18.11 -13.90 34.13
C LYS A 518 16.65 -13.49 34.02
N LYS A 519 16.22 -13.12 32.81
CA LYS A 519 14.83 -12.71 32.54
C LYS A 519 13.84 -13.83 32.86
N ARG A 520 14.14 -15.07 32.46
CA ARG A 520 13.37 -16.26 32.79
C ARG A 520 13.25 -16.42 34.30
N TYR A 521 14.38 -16.46 35.00
CA TYR A 521 14.41 -16.65 36.45
C TYR A 521 13.57 -15.62 37.19
N ILE A 522 13.67 -14.34 36.81
CA ILE A 522 12.90 -13.25 37.41
C ILE A 522 11.40 -13.47 37.17
N ILE A 523 10.98 -13.76 35.94
CA ILE A 523 9.57 -13.97 35.61
C ILE A 523 9.03 -15.24 36.28
N ASP A 524 9.80 -16.34 36.28
CA ASP A 524 9.43 -17.61 36.92
C ASP A 524 9.24 -17.42 38.43
N SER A 525 10.15 -16.68 39.07
CA SER A 525 10.11 -16.44 40.52
C SER A 525 8.97 -15.52 40.97
N ILE A 526 8.64 -14.49 40.17
CA ILE A 526 7.64 -13.48 40.56
C ILE A 526 6.25 -13.87 40.08
N TYR A 527 6.15 -14.46 38.88
CA TYR A 527 4.88 -14.65 38.17
C TYR A 527 4.56 -16.12 37.86
N GLY A 528 5.33 -17.07 38.38
CA GLY A 528 5.12 -18.50 38.12
C GLY A 528 5.36 -18.89 36.66
N GLY A 529 6.15 -18.11 35.92
CA GLY A 529 6.57 -18.43 34.56
C GLY A 529 5.53 -18.14 33.48
N VAL A 530 4.49 -17.38 33.80
CA VAL A 530 3.45 -16.95 32.85
C VAL A 530 3.29 -15.44 32.84
N CYS A 531 2.68 -14.91 31.78
CA CYS A 531 2.33 -13.50 31.72
C CYS A 531 1.32 -13.17 32.82
N ALA A 532 1.74 -12.38 33.81
CA ALA A 532 0.92 -12.06 34.98
C ALA A 532 -0.45 -11.43 34.65
N THR A 533 -0.58 -10.77 33.49
CA THR A 533 -1.83 -10.15 33.06
C THR A 533 -2.80 -11.05 32.31
N CYS A 534 -2.32 -11.99 31.48
CA CYS A 534 -3.20 -12.83 30.66
C CYS A 534 -3.12 -14.33 30.97
N GLY A 535 -2.07 -14.80 31.63
CA GLY A 535 -1.83 -16.22 31.91
C GLY A 535 -1.46 -17.08 30.69
N GLU A 536 -1.62 -16.60 29.47
CA GLU A 536 -1.53 -17.43 28.26
C GLU A 536 -0.11 -17.69 27.75
N PHE A 537 0.76 -16.67 27.78
CA PHE A 537 2.14 -16.82 27.33
C PHE A 537 3.02 -17.24 28.50
N ASN A 538 3.81 -18.31 28.31
CA ASN A 538 4.74 -18.86 29.29
C ASN A 538 6.23 -18.60 28.93
N THR A 539 7.14 -18.67 29.90
CA THR A 539 8.58 -18.47 29.70
C THR A 539 9.30 -19.63 29.01
N LYS A 540 8.73 -20.84 29.02
CA LYS A 540 9.32 -22.00 28.34
C LYS A 540 9.32 -21.82 26.83
N ASP A 541 8.18 -21.39 26.28
CA ASP A 541 7.94 -21.30 24.83
C ASP A 541 8.03 -19.86 24.31
N HIS A 542 7.71 -18.87 25.14
CA HIS A 542 7.40 -17.51 24.68
C HIS A 542 8.24 -16.41 25.36
N LEU A 543 9.35 -16.74 26.03
CA LEU A 543 10.18 -15.77 26.77
C LEU A 543 10.58 -14.48 26.00
N PRO A 544 10.87 -14.51 24.69
CA PRO A 544 11.13 -13.30 23.93
C PRO A 544 9.97 -12.30 23.91
N SER A 545 8.73 -12.80 24.04
CA SER A 545 7.52 -11.98 23.99
C SER A 545 7.30 -11.13 25.24
N PHE A 546 8.01 -11.39 26.35
CA PHE A 546 7.84 -10.62 27.58
C PHE A 546 8.56 -9.27 27.50
N GLU A 547 7.91 -8.19 27.89
CA GLU A 547 8.47 -6.85 27.92
C GLU A 547 8.23 -6.24 29.30
N PHE A 548 9.21 -5.49 29.78
CA PHE A 548 9.03 -4.72 31.01
C PHE A 548 8.21 -3.48 30.69
N ASN A 549 7.10 -3.33 31.39
CA ASN A 549 6.23 -2.18 31.29
C ASN A 549 6.41 -1.28 32.52
N HIS A 550 6.24 0.03 32.35
CA HIS A 550 6.29 1.03 33.41
C HIS A 550 4.87 1.49 33.78
N LEU A 551 4.52 1.52 35.06
CA LEU A 551 3.18 1.96 35.49
C LEU A 551 2.93 3.44 35.16
N TYR A 552 3.94 4.30 35.31
CA TYR A 552 3.78 5.74 35.16
C TYR A 552 3.37 6.16 33.74
N GLU A 553 3.62 5.33 32.72
CA GLU A 553 3.16 5.59 31.35
C GLU A 553 1.63 5.53 31.21
N ILE A 554 0.94 5.04 32.23
CA ILE A 554 -0.52 4.95 32.33
C ILE A 554 -1.06 6.00 33.31
N LEU A 555 -0.23 6.53 34.21
CA LEU A 555 -0.63 7.50 35.23
C LEU A 555 -0.67 8.92 34.62
N LYS A 556 -1.65 9.72 35.06
CA LYS A 556 -1.65 11.16 34.83
C LYS A 556 -0.74 11.80 35.88
N LEU A 557 0.56 11.86 35.60
CA LEU A 557 1.54 12.48 36.48
C LEU A 557 1.62 14.00 36.27
N THR A 558 2.00 14.73 37.32
CA THR A 558 2.41 16.14 37.20
C THR A 558 3.72 16.23 36.39
N PRO A 559 4.07 17.41 35.86
CA PRO A 559 5.36 17.64 35.22
C PRO A 559 6.56 17.28 36.12
N GLU A 560 6.53 17.62 37.41
CA GLU A 560 7.64 17.31 38.33
C GLU A 560 7.78 15.81 38.56
N GLU A 561 6.67 15.10 38.79
CA GLU A 561 6.67 13.65 38.94
C GLU A 561 7.23 12.97 37.69
N LYS A 562 6.76 13.41 36.51
CA LYS A 562 7.20 12.86 35.22
C LYS A 562 8.70 13.05 35.02
N GLU A 563 9.25 14.21 35.39
CA GLU A 563 10.68 14.47 35.27
C GLU A 563 11.50 13.63 36.25
N GLY A 564 11.03 13.44 37.48
CA GLY A 564 11.60 12.50 38.43
C GLY A 564 11.69 11.08 37.87
N TYR A 565 10.61 10.57 37.26
CA TYR A 565 10.59 9.26 36.62
C TYR A 565 11.53 9.17 35.41
N ILE A 566 11.61 10.23 34.58
CA ILE A 566 12.52 10.26 33.43
C ILE A 566 13.98 10.17 33.89
N ARG A 567 14.35 10.82 35.01
CA ARG A 567 15.72 10.77 35.56
C ARG A 567 16.13 9.37 36.03
N ILE A 568 15.20 8.60 36.60
CA ILE A 568 15.46 7.21 37.04
C ILE A 568 15.23 6.16 35.95
N ARG A 569 14.67 6.55 34.80
CA ARG A 569 14.30 5.62 33.72
C ARG A 569 15.54 5.05 33.03
N LYS A 570 15.95 3.86 33.44
CA LYS A 570 16.89 3.02 32.67
C LYS A 570 16.12 2.01 31.83
N LYS A 571 16.67 1.63 30.67
CA LYS A 571 16.07 0.55 29.85
C LYS A 571 16.20 -0.78 30.60
N ALA A 572 15.09 -1.50 30.78
CA ALA A 572 15.07 -2.79 31.48
C ALA A 572 16.08 -3.80 30.90
N ASN A 573 16.29 -3.81 29.58
CA ASN A 573 17.29 -4.68 28.95
C ASN A 573 18.72 -4.39 29.44
N LYS A 574 19.05 -3.11 29.64
CA LYS A 574 20.35 -2.70 30.16
C LYS A 574 20.48 -3.12 31.63
N ILE A 575 19.41 -2.96 32.41
CA ILE A 575 19.38 -3.38 33.83
C ILE A 575 19.65 -4.89 33.94
N ILE A 576 18.92 -5.73 33.23
CA ILE A 576 19.12 -7.19 33.28
C ILE A 576 20.54 -7.59 32.83
N GLN A 577 21.09 -6.88 31.84
CA GLN A 577 22.43 -7.16 31.33
C GLN A 577 23.50 -6.82 32.38
N ASP A 578 23.44 -5.62 32.94
CA ASP A 578 24.52 -5.04 33.75
C ASP A 578 24.49 -5.49 35.22
N PHE A 579 23.31 -5.83 35.76
CA PHE A 579 23.12 -6.11 37.19
C PHE A 579 22.91 -7.60 37.48
N SER A 580 23.11 -8.02 38.74
CA SER A 580 22.66 -9.33 39.23
C SER A 580 21.12 -9.46 39.15
N CYS A 581 20.57 -10.65 39.40
CA CYS A 581 19.10 -10.80 39.39
C CYS A 581 18.46 -10.04 40.56
N SER A 582 19.07 -10.11 41.74
CA SER A 582 18.63 -9.39 42.94
C SER A 582 18.67 -7.87 42.73
N GLU A 583 19.81 -7.35 42.26
CA GLU A 583 20.00 -5.93 41.96
C GLU A 583 19.06 -5.44 40.85
N ALA A 584 18.92 -6.22 39.77
CA ALA A 584 18.03 -5.88 38.66
C ALA A 584 16.58 -5.74 39.14
N VAL A 585 16.12 -6.64 40.00
CA VAL A 585 14.74 -6.65 40.47
C VAL A 585 14.47 -5.49 41.43
N ILE A 586 15.42 -5.09 42.27
CA ILE A 586 15.35 -3.86 43.09
C ILE A 586 15.19 -2.61 42.20
N GLU A 587 16.01 -2.48 41.16
CA GLU A 587 15.95 -1.35 40.24
C GLU A 587 14.64 -1.35 39.43
N LEU A 588 14.15 -2.52 39.00
CA LEU A 588 12.88 -2.64 38.27
C LEU A 588 11.67 -2.36 39.17
N GLU A 589 11.70 -2.77 40.45
CA GLU A 589 10.69 -2.40 41.45
C GLU A 589 10.66 -0.88 41.69
N ALA A 590 11.83 -0.24 41.81
CA ALA A 590 11.94 1.22 41.95
C ALA A 590 11.36 1.99 40.75
N GLN A 591 11.34 1.38 39.57
CA GLN A 591 10.71 1.93 38.37
C GLN A 591 9.18 1.73 38.32
N ILE A 592 8.59 1.08 39.33
CA ILE A 592 7.16 0.80 39.46
C ILE A 592 6.63 0.13 38.20
N GLY A 593 7.15 -1.06 37.89
CA GLY A 593 6.81 -1.78 36.67
C GLY A 593 6.68 -3.29 36.87
N GLY A 594 6.42 -3.98 35.76
CA GLY A 594 6.30 -5.43 35.74
C GLY A 594 6.47 -6.03 34.35
N TYR A 595 6.77 -7.32 34.29
CA TYR A 595 6.84 -8.02 33.01
C TYR A 595 5.46 -8.46 32.55
N VAL A 596 5.15 -8.18 31.30
CA VAL A 596 3.93 -8.62 30.62
C VAL A 596 4.27 -9.09 29.22
N CYS A 597 3.44 -9.92 28.61
CA CYS A 597 3.61 -10.26 27.19
C CYS A 597 3.38 -9.01 26.32
N ARG A 598 4.02 -8.96 25.15
CA ARG A 598 3.96 -7.83 24.21
C ARG A 598 2.54 -7.46 23.79
N ASN A 599 1.63 -8.43 23.71
CA ASN A 599 0.23 -8.15 23.43
C ASN A 599 -0.45 -7.37 24.58
N CYS A 600 -0.26 -7.80 25.84
CA CYS A 600 -0.75 -7.07 27.01
C CYS A 600 -0.10 -5.69 27.11
N HIS A 601 1.21 -5.60 26.87
CA HIS A 601 1.96 -4.35 26.86
C HIS A 601 1.33 -3.33 25.89
N ARG A 602 1.04 -3.74 24.65
CA ARG A 602 0.37 -2.90 23.66
C ARG A 602 -1.03 -2.46 24.08
N VAL A 603 -1.81 -3.34 24.70
CA VAL A 603 -3.15 -3.00 25.21
C VAL A 603 -3.05 -1.90 26.27
N ILE A 604 -2.04 -1.98 27.15
CA ILE A 604 -1.82 -1.03 28.22
C ILE A 604 -1.50 0.38 27.67
N HIS A 605 -0.57 0.51 26.72
CA HIS A 605 -0.20 1.82 26.13
C HIS A 605 -1.17 2.34 25.07
N LYS A 606 -2.17 1.56 24.68
CA LYS A 606 -3.08 1.94 23.60
C LYS A 606 -3.84 3.22 23.94
N LYS A 607 -3.68 4.26 23.12
CA LYS A 607 -4.58 5.43 23.16
C LYS A 607 -5.99 4.99 22.75
N ILE A 608 -6.95 5.12 23.66
CA ILE A 608 -8.32 4.66 23.47
C ILE A 608 -9.29 5.76 23.04
N SER A 609 -8.86 7.01 23.09
CA SER A 609 -9.66 8.18 22.69
C SER A 609 -10.23 8.07 21.28
N LYS A 610 -9.58 7.32 20.39
CA LYS A 610 -9.94 7.16 18.97
C LYS A 610 -10.56 5.80 18.63
N VAL A 611 -11.00 5.03 19.63
CA VAL A 611 -11.56 3.70 19.36
C VAL A 611 -12.88 3.80 18.57
N ASN A 612 -13.71 4.80 18.88
CA ASN A 612 -14.99 5.05 18.21
C ASN A 612 -14.84 5.56 16.77
N GLU A 613 -13.68 6.13 16.42
CA GLU A 613 -13.39 6.61 15.06
C GLU A 613 -12.86 5.46 14.16
N ILE A 614 -12.40 4.37 14.78
CA ILE A 614 -11.75 3.24 14.09
C ILE A 614 -12.70 2.04 13.94
N PHE A 615 -13.61 1.84 14.88
CA PHE A 615 -14.58 0.75 14.85
C PHE A 615 -15.99 1.32 14.77
N ASP A 616 -16.80 0.82 13.82
CA ASP A 616 -18.17 1.28 13.65
C ASP A 616 -19.17 0.49 14.54
N ASP A 617 -18.80 -0.70 15.07
CA ASP A 617 -19.67 -1.56 15.91
C ASP A 617 -19.55 -1.20 17.41
N PRO A 618 -20.64 -0.72 18.05
CA PRO A 618 -20.67 -0.39 19.48
C PRO A 618 -20.31 -1.56 20.41
N ASN A 619 -20.63 -2.80 20.03
CA ASN A 619 -20.31 -3.98 20.83
C ASN A 619 -18.81 -4.28 20.81
N ILE A 620 -18.15 -4.12 19.66
CA ILE A 620 -16.69 -4.26 19.54
C ILE A 620 -15.99 -3.16 20.35
N ILE A 621 -16.46 -1.92 20.24
CA ILE A 621 -15.98 -0.79 21.04
C ILE A 621 -16.03 -1.13 22.53
N ARG A 622 -17.19 -1.55 23.05
CA ARG A 622 -17.39 -1.88 24.47
C ARG A 622 -16.43 -2.99 24.94
N LYS A 623 -16.25 -4.04 24.12
CA LYS A 623 -15.33 -5.14 24.41
C LYS A 623 -13.86 -4.66 24.46
N ILE A 624 -13.45 -3.74 23.59
CA ILE A 624 -12.09 -3.17 23.59
C ILE A 624 -11.86 -2.32 24.85
N LEU A 625 -12.84 -1.49 25.24
CA LEU A 625 -12.75 -0.68 26.46
C LEU A 625 -12.61 -1.59 27.69
N ALA A 626 -13.48 -2.59 27.82
CA ALA A 626 -13.48 -3.53 28.95
C ALA A 626 -12.18 -4.36 29.04
N ASP A 627 -11.64 -4.86 27.92
CA ASP A 627 -10.36 -5.58 27.91
C ASP A 627 -9.21 -4.69 28.38
N LYS A 628 -9.18 -3.43 27.94
CA LYS A 628 -8.14 -2.49 28.39
C LYS A 628 -8.23 -2.23 29.89
N GLU A 629 -9.41 -1.92 30.40
CA GLU A 629 -9.62 -1.66 31.83
C GLU A 629 -9.23 -2.88 32.68
N ASN A 630 -9.68 -4.07 32.29
CA ASN A 630 -9.33 -5.30 32.98
C ASN A 630 -7.82 -5.59 32.92
N THR A 631 -7.19 -5.43 31.75
CA THR A 631 -5.74 -5.60 31.56
C THR A 631 -4.95 -4.65 32.46
N ILE A 632 -5.32 -3.37 32.52
CA ILE A 632 -4.66 -2.38 33.39
C ILE A 632 -4.87 -2.71 34.87
N ARG A 633 -6.08 -3.10 35.27
CA ARG A 633 -6.41 -3.48 36.64
C ARG A 633 -5.54 -4.64 37.11
N ILE A 634 -5.46 -5.71 36.33
CA ILE A 634 -4.62 -6.88 36.65
C ILE A 634 -3.15 -6.47 36.64
N TYR A 635 -2.68 -5.71 35.64
CA TYR A 635 -1.29 -5.26 35.58
C TYR A 635 -0.86 -4.47 36.83
N LYS A 636 -1.72 -3.59 37.36
CA LYS A 636 -1.46 -2.87 38.63
C LYS A 636 -1.29 -3.80 39.83
N GLN A 637 -1.97 -4.94 39.83
CA GLN A 637 -1.87 -5.97 40.86
C GLN A 637 -0.62 -6.84 40.68
N SER A 638 -0.08 -6.90 39.45
CA SER A 638 1.08 -7.70 39.07
C SER A 638 2.40 -6.93 38.98
N LEU A 639 2.48 -5.74 39.57
CA LEU A 639 3.74 -5.01 39.65
C LEU A 639 4.74 -5.80 40.48
N ILE A 640 6.03 -5.65 40.15
CA ILE A 640 7.10 -6.23 40.96
C ILE A 640 7.00 -5.64 42.37
N ARG A 641 6.91 -6.52 43.37
CA ARG A 641 6.86 -6.18 44.81
C ARG A 641 7.63 -7.25 45.60
N ASN A 642 8.14 -6.90 46.78
CA ASN A 642 8.77 -7.82 47.74
C ASN A 642 9.99 -8.57 47.17
N THR A 643 10.92 -7.79 46.61
CA THR A 643 12.09 -8.27 45.85
C THR A 643 13.13 -9.04 46.66
N VAL A 644 13.00 -9.05 47.99
CA VAL A 644 13.86 -9.74 48.96
C VAL A 644 13.95 -11.26 48.72
N LEU A 645 13.02 -11.85 47.95
CA LEU A 645 13.00 -13.28 47.64
C LEU A 645 13.86 -13.69 46.43
N ILE A 646 14.38 -12.74 45.64
CA ILE A 646 15.14 -13.03 44.42
C ILE A 646 16.63 -13.25 44.73
N LYS A 647 17.08 -14.50 44.59
CA LYS A 647 18.52 -14.86 44.63
C LYS A 647 19.26 -14.60 43.31
N ASP A 648 20.57 -14.78 43.32
CA ASP A 648 21.42 -14.66 42.13
C ASP A 648 21.92 -16.03 41.61
N PRO A 649 21.11 -16.77 40.84
CA PRO A 649 21.46 -18.13 40.41
C PRO A 649 22.63 -18.19 39.41
N LEU A 650 23.01 -17.05 38.83
CA LEU A 650 24.11 -16.94 37.86
C LEU A 650 25.35 -16.24 38.44
N LYS A 651 25.34 -15.90 39.74
CA LYS A 651 26.50 -15.28 40.40
C LYS A 651 27.54 -16.35 40.69
N VAL A 652 28.71 -16.17 40.09
CA VAL A 652 29.80 -17.13 40.16
C VAL A 652 30.72 -16.84 41.35
N GLU A 653 31.11 -17.88 42.06
CA GLU A 653 32.14 -17.84 43.10
C GLU A 653 33.53 -18.06 42.48
N ILE A 654 33.62 -18.86 41.39
CA ILE A 654 34.87 -19.15 40.69
C ILE A 654 34.93 -18.48 39.31
N ARG A 655 35.73 -17.42 39.14
CA ARG A 655 35.92 -16.76 37.83
C ARG A 655 36.61 -17.63 36.75
N LYS A 656 37.30 -18.73 37.11
CA LYS A 656 38.10 -19.58 36.19
C LYS A 656 37.32 -20.80 35.63
N HIS A 657 36.11 -20.60 35.10
CA HIS A 657 35.24 -21.69 34.58
C HIS A 657 35.87 -22.58 33.51
N LYS A 658 36.73 -22.02 32.63
CA LYS A 658 37.43 -22.79 31.59
C LYS A 658 38.34 -23.86 32.20
N ALA A 659 39.06 -23.49 33.27
CA ALA A 659 39.97 -24.41 33.94
C ALA A 659 39.17 -25.51 34.66
N LEU A 660 38.08 -25.14 35.34
CA LEU A 660 37.18 -26.09 35.99
C LEU A 660 36.65 -27.13 35.00
N MET A 661 36.09 -26.69 33.86
CA MET A 661 35.61 -27.57 32.81
C MET A 661 36.69 -28.53 32.33
N ASN A 662 37.88 -28.01 31.99
CA ASN A 662 38.98 -28.83 31.51
C ASN A 662 39.39 -29.89 32.55
N TYR A 663 39.50 -29.52 33.83
CA TYR A 663 39.84 -30.48 34.88
C TYR A 663 38.78 -31.56 35.07
N LEU A 664 37.49 -31.19 35.07
CA LEU A 664 36.41 -32.17 35.21
C LEU A 664 36.39 -33.15 34.01
N ILE A 665 36.52 -32.65 32.79
CA ILE A 665 36.57 -33.48 31.57
C ILE A 665 37.78 -34.41 31.61
N THR A 666 38.98 -33.88 31.82
CA THR A 666 40.22 -34.68 31.84
C THR A 666 40.16 -35.75 32.93
N LEU A 667 39.71 -35.37 34.14
CA LEU A 667 39.58 -36.31 35.24
C LEU A 667 38.57 -37.42 34.93
N PHE A 668 37.46 -37.07 34.28
CA PHE A 668 36.47 -38.06 33.83
C PHE A 668 37.10 -39.04 32.84
N GLU A 669 37.76 -38.54 31.79
CA GLU A 669 38.37 -39.36 30.73
C GLU A 669 39.45 -40.32 31.27
N ILE A 670 40.28 -39.88 32.21
CA ILE A 670 41.25 -40.77 32.86
C ILE A 670 40.54 -41.77 33.78
N SER A 671 39.53 -41.33 34.55
CA SER A 671 38.79 -42.20 35.48
C SER A 671 37.90 -43.26 34.81
N GLU A 672 37.66 -43.16 33.50
CA GLU A 672 37.02 -44.22 32.72
C GLU A 672 38.03 -45.32 32.32
N LYS A 673 39.34 -45.00 32.34
CA LYS A 673 40.42 -45.94 32.01
C LYS A 673 41.03 -46.59 33.25
N THR A 674 40.95 -45.97 34.42
CA THR A 674 41.57 -46.45 35.66
C THR A 674 40.64 -46.36 36.87
N GLN A 675 40.65 -47.38 37.74
CA GLN A 675 39.88 -47.39 39.00
C GLN A 675 40.68 -46.85 40.20
N ASP A 676 42.00 -46.76 40.06
CA ASP A 676 42.93 -46.43 41.14
C ASP A 676 42.94 -44.94 41.54
N GLY A 677 42.10 -44.11 40.92
CA GLY A 677 42.07 -42.67 41.14
C GLY A 677 43.20 -41.94 40.40
N VAL A 678 42.95 -40.69 40.04
CA VAL A 678 43.84 -39.91 39.17
C VAL A 678 44.80 -39.08 40.02
N THR A 679 46.08 -39.06 39.66
CA THR A 679 47.12 -38.24 40.31
C THR A 679 47.28 -36.88 39.61
N ARG A 680 47.96 -35.92 40.26
CA ARG A 680 48.28 -34.62 39.64
C ARG A 680 49.16 -34.74 38.40
N VAL A 681 50.06 -35.73 38.40
CA VAL A 681 50.98 -35.99 37.28
C VAL A 681 50.20 -36.47 36.07
N GLU A 682 49.29 -37.42 36.27
CA GLU A 682 48.42 -37.93 35.19
C GLU A 682 47.51 -36.82 34.62
N LEU A 683 46.90 -36.00 35.48
CA LEU A 683 46.14 -34.82 35.03
C LEU A 683 47.01 -33.83 34.24
N ALA A 684 48.23 -33.55 34.69
CA ALA A 684 49.14 -32.64 34.00
C ALA A 684 49.57 -33.20 32.64
N ASN A 685 49.84 -34.50 32.56
CA ASN A 685 50.23 -35.19 31.33
C ASN A 685 49.11 -35.15 30.30
N GLU A 686 47.89 -35.55 30.66
CA GLU A 686 46.74 -35.58 29.74
C GLU A 686 46.36 -34.17 29.24
N MET A 687 46.59 -33.14 30.06
CA MET A 687 46.36 -31.74 29.66
C MET A 687 47.50 -31.11 28.85
N GLY A 688 48.57 -31.85 28.53
CA GLY A 688 49.74 -31.36 27.80
C GLY A 688 50.57 -30.34 28.59
N ARG A 689 50.62 -30.49 29.93
CA ARG A 689 51.19 -29.53 30.89
C ARG A 689 52.15 -30.19 31.88
N ALA A 690 52.91 -31.19 31.47
CA ALA A 690 53.80 -31.99 32.32
C ALA A 690 55.07 -31.25 32.85
N THR A 691 54.93 -30.05 33.38
CA THR A 691 56.02 -29.32 34.05
C THR A 691 55.75 -29.19 35.55
N PHE A 692 56.80 -29.09 36.35
CA PHE A 692 56.70 -28.99 37.82
C PHE A 692 55.78 -27.84 38.28
N ASN A 693 55.88 -26.67 37.63
CA ASN A 693 55.03 -25.50 37.92
C ASN A 693 53.54 -25.79 37.67
N ASN A 694 53.22 -26.54 36.63
CA ASN A 694 51.84 -26.91 36.28
C ASN A 694 51.27 -27.95 37.25
N ILE A 695 52.06 -28.92 37.72
CA ILE A 695 51.63 -29.91 38.74
C ILE A 695 51.27 -29.20 40.06
N SER A 696 52.06 -28.22 40.47
CA SER A 696 51.77 -27.36 41.63
C SER A 696 50.50 -26.52 41.43
N ASP A 697 50.27 -26.01 40.21
CA ASP A 697 49.06 -25.25 39.88
C ASP A 697 47.77 -26.07 39.96
N ILE A 698 47.81 -27.36 39.59
CA ILE A 698 46.70 -28.29 39.78
C ILE A 698 46.40 -28.45 41.28
N GLY A 699 47.44 -28.67 42.08
CA GLY A 699 47.31 -28.75 43.53
C GLY A 699 46.68 -27.49 44.14
N ARG A 700 47.16 -26.31 43.72
CA ARG A 700 46.61 -25.01 44.14
C ARG A 700 45.17 -24.81 43.65
N PHE A 701 44.83 -25.25 42.44
CA PHE A 701 43.47 -25.18 41.90
C PHE A 701 42.48 -25.95 42.78
N PHE A 702 42.77 -27.22 43.06
CA PHE A 702 41.89 -28.07 43.86
C PHE A 702 41.89 -27.66 45.34
N GLY A 703 43.05 -27.28 45.90
CA GLY A 703 43.16 -26.84 47.29
C GLY A 703 42.38 -25.55 47.58
N ARG A 704 42.52 -24.52 46.72
CA ARG A 704 41.82 -23.23 46.90
C ARG A 704 40.31 -23.30 46.66
N ARG A 705 39.80 -24.41 46.11
CA ARG A 705 38.39 -24.57 45.70
C ARG A 705 37.78 -25.86 46.23
N LYS A 706 38.39 -26.43 47.28
CA LYS A 706 38.04 -27.73 47.85
C LYS A 706 36.54 -27.82 48.13
N TYR A 707 35.97 -26.84 48.84
CA TYR A 707 34.54 -26.76 49.16
C TYR A 707 33.59 -26.94 47.96
N ILE A 708 33.86 -26.28 46.83
CA ILE A 708 33.01 -26.37 45.63
C ILE A 708 33.27 -27.66 44.86
N LEU A 709 34.52 -28.12 44.85
CA LEU A 709 34.98 -29.26 44.06
C LEU A 709 34.64 -30.61 44.69
N GLU A 710 34.49 -30.68 46.01
CA GLU A 710 34.17 -31.92 46.75
C GLU A 710 32.85 -32.56 46.29
N LYS A 711 31.91 -31.76 45.78
CA LYS A 711 30.66 -32.27 45.17
C LYS A 711 30.93 -33.11 43.92
N TYR A 712 32.00 -32.81 43.17
CA TYR A 712 32.31 -33.44 41.87
C TYR A 712 33.52 -34.38 41.93
N VAL A 713 34.45 -34.10 42.84
CA VAL A 713 35.74 -34.80 42.94
C VAL A 713 36.05 -35.09 44.39
N ARG A 714 36.16 -36.37 44.75
CA ARG A 714 36.65 -36.82 46.04
C ARG A 714 38.17 -36.80 46.05
N ILE A 715 38.76 -36.03 46.95
CA ILE A 715 40.21 -35.87 47.09
C ILE A 715 40.69 -36.74 48.26
N VAL A 716 41.55 -37.73 47.99
CA VAL A 716 42.15 -38.61 49.00
C VAL A 716 43.62 -38.25 49.16
N ALA A 717 44.00 -37.82 50.36
CA ALA A 717 45.39 -37.57 50.70
C ALA A 717 46.18 -38.89 50.75
N GLY A 718 47.44 -38.86 50.31
CA GLY A 718 48.33 -39.99 50.47
C GLY A 718 48.58 -40.31 51.94
N LYS A 719 48.67 -41.61 52.29
CA LYS A 719 48.92 -42.07 53.67
C LYS A 719 50.35 -41.76 54.16
N THR A 720 51.28 -41.48 53.26
CA THR A 720 52.69 -41.17 53.52
C THR A 720 53.11 -39.93 52.73
N GLN A 721 54.23 -39.30 53.11
CA GLN A 721 54.83 -38.19 52.33
C GLN A 721 55.15 -38.59 50.86
N THR A 722 55.31 -39.89 50.60
CA THR A 722 55.60 -40.45 49.27
C THR A 722 54.34 -40.87 48.49
N SER A 723 53.19 -41.00 49.14
CA SER A 723 51.95 -41.39 48.48
C SER A 723 51.30 -40.19 47.78
N PRO A 724 51.04 -40.25 46.46
CA PRO A 724 50.45 -39.11 45.76
C PRO A 724 49.00 -38.88 46.19
N ILE A 725 48.58 -37.60 46.20
CA ILE A 725 47.16 -37.24 46.33
C ILE A 725 46.41 -37.79 45.12
N ARG A 726 45.33 -38.52 45.39
CA ARG A 726 44.47 -39.11 44.35
C ARG A 726 43.11 -38.43 44.30
N TYR A 727 42.61 -38.23 43.09
CA TYR A 727 41.35 -37.58 42.79
C TYR A 727 40.40 -38.60 42.16
N TYR A 728 39.21 -38.74 42.72
CA TYR A 728 38.18 -39.67 42.22
C TYR A 728 36.94 -38.88 41.79
N MET A 729 36.40 -39.18 40.60
CA MET A 729 35.15 -38.57 40.17
C MET A 729 33.99 -39.12 41.01
N THR A 730 33.17 -38.24 41.56
CA THR A 730 31.91 -38.63 42.22
C THR A 730 30.84 -38.94 41.17
N ASP A 731 29.75 -39.60 41.55
CA ASP A 731 28.61 -39.83 40.65
C ASP A 731 28.05 -38.53 40.10
N GLU A 732 27.98 -37.50 40.93
CA GLU A 732 27.56 -36.16 40.52
C GLU A 732 28.55 -35.53 39.54
N GLY A 733 29.86 -35.66 39.77
CA GLY A 733 30.88 -35.24 38.81
C GLY A 733 30.76 -35.94 37.46
N ARG A 734 30.52 -37.26 37.46
CA ARG A 734 30.27 -38.04 36.23
C ARG A 734 29.01 -37.55 35.51
N ARG A 735 27.92 -37.31 36.23
CA ARG A 735 26.66 -36.76 35.67
C ARG A 735 26.88 -35.41 35.02
N ILE A 736 27.60 -34.50 35.66
CA ILE A 736 27.91 -33.17 35.11
C ILE A 736 28.74 -33.27 33.83
N VAL A 737 29.78 -34.11 33.78
CA VAL A 737 30.57 -34.26 32.55
C VAL A 737 29.74 -34.88 31.43
N ARG A 738 28.90 -35.87 31.73
CA ARG A 738 27.94 -36.42 30.76
C ARG A 738 26.95 -35.37 30.26
N LEU A 739 26.47 -34.49 31.13
CA LEU A 739 25.60 -33.36 30.75
C LEU A 739 26.31 -32.36 29.84
N ILE A 740 27.60 -32.08 30.11
CA ILE A 740 28.45 -31.25 29.24
C ILE A 740 28.57 -31.90 27.86
N TYR A 741 28.84 -33.20 27.76
CA TYR A 741 28.91 -33.91 26.50
C TYR A 741 27.56 -33.92 25.77
N TYR A 742 26.47 -34.18 26.48
CA TYR A 742 25.12 -34.12 25.91
C TYR A 742 24.83 -32.79 25.21
N PHE A 743 25.09 -31.66 25.88
CA PHE A 743 24.87 -30.35 25.27
C PHE A 743 25.88 -30.03 24.15
N ARG A 744 27.15 -30.41 24.32
CA ARG A 744 28.17 -30.26 23.28
C ARG A 744 27.72 -30.94 21.99
N ASP A 745 27.31 -32.20 22.10
CA ASP A 745 26.99 -33.06 20.96
C ASP A 745 25.65 -32.64 20.33
N TYR A 746 24.65 -32.29 21.16
CA TYR A 746 23.38 -31.72 20.68
C TYR A 746 23.59 -30.46 19.82
N TYR A 747 24.39 -29.49 20.31
CA TYR A 747 24.59 -28.23 19.58
C TYR A 747 25.57 -28.37 18.41
N ARG A 748 26.54 -29.29 18.48
CA ARG A 748 27.45 -29.60 17.38
C ARG A 748 26.71 -30.21 16.19
N ASN A 749 25.76 -31.11 16.45
CA ASN A 749 25.02 -31.84 15.43
C ASN A 749 23.79 -31.08 14.91
N ARG A 750 23.54 -29.85 15.40
CA ARG A 750 22.40 -29.04 14.97
C ARG A 750 22.65 -28.48 13.57
N THR A 751 21.94 -28.99 12.58
CA THR A 751 21.85 -28.40 11.24
C THR A 751 20.80 -27.29 11.20
N ASN A 752 20.83 -26.44 10.17
CA ASN A 752 19.80 -25.40 9.98
C ASN A 752 18.42 -26.07 9.93
N ILE A 753 17.65 -25.94 11.00
CA ILE A 753 16.20 -26.11 10.94
C ILE A 753 15.68 -24.72 10.60
N LEU A 754 15.40 -24.50 9.32
CA LEU A 754 14.56 -23.37 8.89
C LEU A 754 13.11 -23.82 9.05
#